data_AF-A0A3B4WZX5-F1
#
_entry.id   AF-A0A3B4WZX5-F1
#
_cell.length_a   1.000
_cell.length_b   1.000
_cell.length_c   1.000
_cell.angle_alpha   90.00
_cell.angle_beta   90.00
_cell.angle_gamma   90.00
#
_symmetry.space_group_name_H-M   'P 1'
#
loop_
_entity.id
_entity.type
_entity.pdbx_description
1 polymer ?
#
loop_
_entity_poly.entity_id
_entity_poly.type
_entity_poly.pdbx_seq_one_letter_code
_entity_poly.pdbx_strand_id
1 'polypeptide(L)'
;MGLEDQYDNKLTLSTVLEISQNDTSENKLETAKSLPGAFLRRLMMLNANARCVKCVSCDVDTDKSNAINPLDLITALLLCSDSFLQQDIVLKMALCQFAVPLLLPNSETREITMMLWSMREIVRTFRPSMQAFRKLNCEERIVHSDIPLVSFVRLGRTSLSKSLILNKLLSNTTQYHNSTFYNRDMVCGEVPRRISGGLVEISWYLPCGNRSVDKFIEPLAVANLRGDIRAFDEQFSFLCETSAAVYIFCDESEMDYFKRLEGKDVKANVFLISSVLGKSFTLKRMIKEPRLKITNVSQKKKTDMELIKALQESISKMLENYQNIVSVANQADRARWCGILVDEDSDECQSAWKDVDKITKCITDTSEFKDKQLPLRGHIWKALSWLETECWRLRKAGNQNTDVYRKSLQAKEKELKKKQQRFEITTAMLNFLHGVVTSEVQRYYFLKWMEMELDDLSRQQVSSLQDRYKELLQKSPHDAEKIAEIDKQISVCSLRLEHFFGECGRLYECTSYMPEYSRQRKTREQLPSLFAQLLLDGFPLELVDGDAANIQMKWITDVLTELHYSMQSNSKLKVVTIIGAENSGKSTLLNTMFGVRFAVSKGTCTRGAFIQLINVNKDMRKEMGCDCIMVIDTEGLKPDQMVQDDHSHERDKEVASLCVALSDVTIVTVSRDNSREKDILELVLHAFTRLKDASKKPLCHFVHANMSDMPVVERKRRDKELMEQLSELIRKDAGMKKADITKVSDVMEFDPDTCSWYIPPLWHGTPPMAHFSVDYSETAHALKKRLIGNQNNFIEAGFNEVETR
;
A
#
# COMPACT_ATOMS: atom_id res chain seq x y z
N MET A 1 -2.82 -10.78 26.33
CA MET A 1 -2.25 -9.84 25.32
C MET A 1 -2.87 -8.44 25.42
N GLY A 2 -3.84 -8.18 26.30
CA GLY A 2 -4.47 -6.85 26.41
C GLY A 2 -5.39 -6.51 25.24
N LEU A 3 -5.98 -7.54 24.61
CA LEU A 3 -6.87 -7.43 23.45
C LEU A 3 -8.32 -7.86 23.77
N GLU A 4 -8.67 -7.94 25.06
CA GLU A 4 -9.95 -8.48 25.51
C GLU A 4 -11.12 -7.61 25.04
N ASP A 5 -11.03 -6.29 25.21
CA ASP A 5 -12.06 -5.34 24.76
C ASP A 5 -12.19 -5.29 23.22
N GLN A 6 -11.11 -5.60 22.51
CA GLN A 6 -11.00 -5.58 21.06
C GLN A 6 -11.52 -6.86 20.42
N TYR A 7 -11.78 -7.90 21.19
CA TYR A 7 -12.39 -9.11 20.65
C TYR A 7 -13.82 -8.80 20.15
N ASP A 8 -14.56 -7.99 20.90
CA ASP A 8 -15.92 -7.57 20.52
C ASP A 8 -15.93 -6.26 19.73
N ASN A 9 -15.19 -5.24 20.17
CA ASN A 9 -15.25 -3.90 19.55
C ASN A 9 -14.41 -3.74 18.29
N LYS A 10 -13.53 -4.72 18.00
CA LYS A 10 -12.56 -4.76 16.90
C LYS A 10 -11.60 -3.57 16.81
N LEU A 11 -10.36 -3.84 16.45
CA LEU A 11 -9.39 -2.82 16.04
C LEU A 11 -9.70 -2.37 14.62
N THR A 12 -9.61 -1.06 14.38
CA THR A 12 -9.79 -0.46 13.06
C THR A 12 -8.48 0.14 12.57
N LEU A 13 -8.36 0.38 11.25
CA LEU A 13 -7.19 1.06 10.69
C LEU A 13 -6.95 2.44 11.32
N SER A 14 -8.01 3.22 11.53
CA SER A 14 -7.91 4.56 12.12
C SER A 14 -7.32 4.55 13.53
N THR A 15 -7.63 3.53 14.35
CA THR A 15 -7.03 3.36 15.68
C THR A 15 -5.55 2.96 15.63
N VAL A 16 -5.13 2.20 14.62
CA VAL A 16 -3.73 1.77 14.46
C VAL A 16 -2.83 2.89 13.92
N LEU A 17 -3.38 3.76 13.07
CA LEU A 17 -2.65 4.89 12.48
C LEU A 17 -2.59 6.13 13.39
N GLU A 18 -3.36 6.16 14.48
CA GLU A 18 -3.38 7.26 15.44
C GLU A 18 -1.98 7.54 16.02
N ILE A 19 -1.56 8.82 16.02
CA ILE A 19 -0.26 9.22 16.59
C ILE A 19 -0.33 9.13 18.12
N SER A 20 0.53 8.30 18.70
CA SER A 20 0.56 7.98 20.12
C SER A 20 1.93 8.26 20.76
N GLN A 21 2.01 8.24 22.10
CA GLN A 21 3.29 8.36 22.84
C GLN A 21 4.35 7.33 22.41
N ASN A 22 3.90 6.19 21.88
CA ASN A 22 4.81 5.14 21.46
C ASN A 22 5.45 5.43 20.09
N ASP A 23 4.92 6.39 19.31
CA ASP A 23 5.53 6.85 18.07
C ASP A 23 6.73 7.76 18.31
N THR A 24 6.77 8.45 19.47
CA THR A 24 7.85 9.37 19.86
C THR A 24 8.87 8.72 20.79
N SER A 25 8.47 7.78 21.66
CA SER A 25 9.40 7.16 22.62
C SER A 25 10.38 6.19 21.95
N GLU A 26 11.68 6.42 22.12
CA GLU A 26 12.72 5.42 21.87
C GLU A 26 12.71 4.37 22.98
N ASN A 27 12.70 3.09 22.59
CA ASN A 27 13.08 1.99 23.47
C ASN A 27 12.29 1.83 24.78
N LYS A 28 10.95 1.82 24.74
CA LYS A 28 10.20 1.15 25.82
C LYS A 28 10.34 -0.35 25.68
N LEU A 29 10.91 -0.96 26.72
CA LEU A 29 10.89 -2.40 26.98
C LEU A 29 9.46 -2.97 26.76
N GLU A 30 9.32 -3.90 25.82
CA GLU A 30 8.02 -4.41 25.38
C GLU A 30 7.43 -5.40 26.40
N THR A 31 6.32 -5.03 27.01
CA THR A 31 5.52 -5.94 27.85
C THR A 31 4.59 -6.81 26.99
N ALA A 32 4.10 -7.93 27.53
CA ALA A 32 3.14 -8.79 26.86
C ALA A 32 1.82 -8.08 26.46
N LYS A 33 1.47 -6.95 27.12
CA LYS A 33 0.31 -6.11 26.77
C LYS A 33 0.61 -5.08 25.68
N SER A 34 1.84 -4.59 25.58
CA SER A 34 2.24 -3.62 24.55
C SER A 34 2.70 -4.27 23.23
N LEU A 35 2.93 -5.59 23.27
CA LEU A 35 3.39 -6.41 22.13
C LEU A 35 2.54 -6.27 20.87
N PRO A 36 1.19 -6.35 20.92
CA PRO A 36 0.37 -6.27 19.72
C PRO A 36 0.49 -4.91 19.03
N GLY A 37 0.46 -3.82 19.80
CA GLY A 37 0.64 -2.47 19.26
C GLY A 37 2.04 -2.24 18.67
N ALA A 38 3.09 -2.80 19.27
CA ALA A 38 4.45 -2.71 18.72
C ALA A 38 4.58 -3.47 17.40
N PHE A 39 4.00 -4.67 17.31
CA PHE A 39 3.95 -5.45 16.08
C PHE A 39 3.21 -4.68 14.97
N LEU A 40 1.99 -4.19 15.24
CA LEU A 40 1.21 -3.44 14.25
C LEU A 40 1.94 -2.18 13.77
N ARG A 41 2.53 -1.39 14.68
CA ARG A 41 3.28 -0.19 14.29
C ARG A 41 4.44 -0.53 13.35
N ARG A 42 5.28 -1.50 13.71
CA ARG A 42 6.41 -1.91 12.84
C ARG A 42 5.92 -2.45 11.49
N LEU A 43 4.82 -3.21 11.49
CA LEU A 43 4.23 -3.78 10.30
C LEU A 43 3.66 -2.72 9.36
N MET A 44 2.94 -1.72 9.88
CA MET A 44 2.39 -0.62 9.09
C MET A 44 3.48 0.20 8.39
N MET A 45 4.65 0.26 9.03
CA MET A 45 5.88 0.87 8.51
C MET A 45 6.71 -0.04 7.60
N LEU A 46 6.20 -1.22 7.25
CA LEU A 46 6.88 -2.20 6.39
C LEU A 46 8.25 -2.68 6.91
N ASN A 47 8.47 -2.57 8.22
CA ASN A 47 9.70 -3.03 8.84
C ASN A 47 9.70 -4.57 8.94
N ALA A 48 10.61 -5.22 8.19
CA ALA A 48 10.73 -6.68 8.19
C ALA A 48 11.12 -7.29 9.56
N ASN A 49 11.60 -6.48 10.51
CA ASN A 49 11.81 -6.88 11.91
C ASN A 49 10.52 -6.86 12.75
N ALA A 50 9.35 -6.59 12.18
CA ALA A 50 8.08 -6.61 12.91
C ALA A 50 7.82 -7.93 13.65
N ARG A 51 8.33 -9.07 13.14
CA ARG A 51 8.23 -10.39 13.80
C ARG A 51 9.24 -10.62 14.92
N CYS A 52 10.28 -9.78 15.03
CA CYS A 52 11.32 -9.87 16.06
C CYS A 52 10.83 -9.20 17.35
N VAL A 53 9.79 -9.77 17.98
CA VAL A 53 9.16 -9.20 19.17
C VAL A 53 9.72 -9.91 20.42
N LYS A 54 10.57 -9.20 21.17
CA LYS A 54 11.14 -9.69 22.44
C LYS A 54 10.39 -9.06 23.60
N CYS A 55 9.71 -9.86 24.41
CA CYS A 55 9.10 -9.40 25.66
C CYS A 55 10.17 -9.35 26.77
N VAL A 56 10.10 -8.37 27.69
CA VAL A 56 11.00 -8.25 28.86
C VAL A 56 11.09 -9.55 29.67
N SER A 57 9.98 -10.29 29.76
CA SER A 57 9.93 -11.57 30.48
C SER A 57 10.77 -12.68 29.84
N CYS A 58 11.26 -12.50 28.61
CA CYS A 58 12.12 -13.45 27.92
C CYS A 58 13.60 -13.35 28.32
N ASP A 59 14.03 -12.25 28.95
CA ASP A 59 15.43 -12.03 29.35
C ASP A 59 15.75 -12.56 30.76
N VAL A 60 14.73 -12.90 31.55
CA VAL A 60 14.90 -13.48 32.88
C VAL A 60 14.64 -14.98 32.79
N ASP A 61 15.67 -15.79 33.04
CA ASP A 61 15.68 -17.28 32.94
C ASP A 61 14.63 -18.02 33.80
N THR A 62 13.76 -17.29 34.50
CA THR A 62 12.80 -17.83 35.47
C THR A 62 11.33 -17.81 35.02
N ASP A 63 10.94 -17.18 33.89
CA ASP A 63 9.50 -17.06 33.58
C ASP A 63 9.10 -17.20 32.09
N LYS A 64 9.52 -18.30 31.44
CA LYS A 64 9.06 -18.70 30.08
C LYS A 64 7.54 -18.92 29.98
N SER A 65 6.81 -18.90 31.10
CA SER A 65 5.36 -19.07 31.19
C SER A 65 4.58 -17.93 30.50
N ASN A 66 5.17 -16.72 30.47
CA ASN A 66 4.54 -15.50 29.95
C ASN A 66 4.98 -15.13 28.52
N ALA A 67 5.84 -15.94 27.89
CA ALA A 67 6.25 -15.71 26.51
C ALA A 67 5.10 -15.98 25.53
N ILE A 68 4.98 -15.16 24.50
CA ILE A 68 3.94 -15.26 23.48
C ILE A 68 4.57 -15.79 22.19
N ASN A 69 4.00 -16.86 21.61
CA ASN A 69 4.40 -17.28 20.29
C ASN A 69 3.95 -16.22 19.25
N PRO A 70 4.80 -15.74 18.34
CA PRO A 70 4.40 -14.73 17.35
C PRO A 70 3.25 -15.15 16.43
N LEU A 71 3.05 -16.45 16.20
CA LEU A 71 1.88 -16.93 15.45
C LEU A 71 0.59 -16.78 16.26
N ASP A 72 0.64 -16.94 17.58
CA ASP A 72 -0.50 -16.63 18.45
C ASP A 72 -0.77 -15.12 18.47
N LEU A 73 0.28 -14.30 18.47
CA LEU A 73 0.13 -12.84 18.38
C LEU A 73 -0.59 -12.43 17.08
N ILE A 74 -0.15 -12.94 15.93
CA ILE A 74 -0.77 -12.65 14.63
C ILE A 74 -2.21 -13.16 14.60
N THR A 75 -2.46 -14.38 15.11
CA THR A 75 -3.80 -14.96 15.16
C THR A 75 -4.74 -14.12 16.03
N ALA A 76 -4.29 -13.71 17.23
CA ALA A 76 -5.06 -12.85 18.12
C ALA A 76 -5.37 -11.49 17.47
N LEU A 77 -4.37 -10.86 16.84
CA LEU A 77 -4.54 -9.59 16.16
C LEU A 77 -5.58 -9.66 15.05
N LEU A 78 -5.55 -10.69 14.21
CA LEU A 78 -6.53 -10.85 13.14
C LEU A 78 -7.94 -11.09 13.69
N LEU A 79 -8.09 -11.94 14.71
CA LEU A 79 -9.38 -12.18 15.35
C LEU A 79 -9.96 -10.93 16.04
N CYS A 80 -9.09 -10.05 16.54
CA CYS A 80 -9.46 -8.79 17.20
C CYS A 80 -9.47 -7.58 16.26
N SER A 81 -9.34 -7.76 14.96
CA SER A 81 -9.36 -6.67 13.95
C SER A 81 -10.63 -6.75 13.11
N ASP A 82 -11.10 -5.60 12.62
CA ASP A 82 -12.14 -5.55 11.61
C ASP A 82 -11.62 -6.06 10.25
N SER A 83 -12.54 -6.32 9.31
CA SER A 83 -12.18 -6.91 8.02
C SER A 83 -11.27 -6.00 7.18
N PHE A 84 -11.26 -4.70 7.42
CA PHE A 84 -10.42 -3.75 6.67
C PHE A 84 -8.99 -3.73 7.21
N LEU A 85 -8.82 -3.67 8.53
CA LEU A 85 -7.52 -3.78 9.17
C LEU A 85 -6.91 -5.17 8.95
N GLN A 86 -7.72 -6.25 8.92
CA GLN A 86 -7.23 -7.58 8.54
C GLN A 86 -6.59 -7.57 7.14
N GLN A 87 -7.23 -6.91 6.17
CA GLN A 87 -6.71 -6.76 4.81
C GLN A 87 -5.39 -5.96 4.79
N ASP A 88 -5.33 -4.83 5.49
CA ASP A 88 -4.10 -4.04 5.63
C ASP A 88 -2.96 -4.83 6.31
N ILE A 89 -3.24 -5.56 7.41
CA ILE A 89 -2.27 -6.42 8.09
C ILE A 89 -1.72 -7.46 7.11
N VAL A 90 -2.59 -8.17 6.39
CA VAL A 90 -2.21 -9.25 5.46
C VAL A 90 -1.42 -8.70 4.28
N LEU A 91 -1.81 -7.54 3.72
CA LEU A 91 -1.06 -6.85 2.67
C LEU A 91 0.37 -6.49 3.13
N LYS A 92 0.49 -5.84 4.28
CA LYS A 92 1.80 -5.43 4.84
C LYS A 92 2.66 -6.64 5.19
N MET A 93 2.06 -7.72 5.72
CA MET A 93 2.76 -8.99 5.93
C MET A 93 3.32 -9.52 4.61
N ALA A 94 2.51 -9.57 3.56
CA ALA A 94 2.98 -10.01 2.25
C ALA A 94 4.14 -9.13 1.75
N LEU A 95 4.07 -7.80 1.86
CA LEU A 95 5.15 -6.89 1.46
C LEU A 95 6.46 -7.11 2.26
N CYS A 96 6.37 -7.52 3.52
CA CYS A 96 7.52 -7.95 4.34
C CYS A 96 7.99 -9.40 4.06
N GLN A 97 7.46 -10.08 3.02
CA GLN A 97 7.75 -11.48 2.67
C GLN A 97 7.38 -12.47 3.79
N PHE A 98 6.40 -12.12 4.59
CA PHE A 98 5.83 -12.97 5.63
C PHE A 98 4.78 -13.89 5.02
N ALA A 99 4.77 -15.16 5.42
CA ALA A 99 3.64 -16.03 5.14
C ALA A 99 2.36 -15.44 5.81
N VAL A 100 1.27 -15.42 5.06
CA VAL A 100 -0.03 -14.86 5.47
C VAL A 100 -1.03 -15.98 5.77
N PRO A 101 -2.04 -15.77 6.63
CA PRO A 101 -3.04 -16.80 6.90
C PRO A 101 -3.90 -17.10 5.68
N LEU A 102 -3.96 -18.36 5.27
CA LEU A 102 -4.95 -18.89 4.35
C LEU A 102 -6.19 -19.38 5.11
N LEU A 103 -5.98 -20.21 6.14
CA LEU A 103 -7.03 -20.66 7.06
C LEU A 103 -6.69 -20.21 8.48
N LEU A 104 -7.52 -19.35 9.05
CA LEU A 104 -7.40 -18.82 10.40
C LEU A 104 -8.30 -19.63 11.36
N PRO A 105 -7.72 -20.29 12.39
CA PRO A 105 -8.49 -20.99 13.41
C PRO A 105 -8.97 -20.02 14.49
N ASN A 106 -10.20 -20.20 14.97
CA ASN A 106 -10.67 -19.59 16.20
C ASN A 106 -10.74 -20.67 17.29
N SER A 107 -9.86 -20.59 18.30
CA SER A 107 -9.81 -21.58 19.38
C SER A 107 -11.04 -21.56 20.29
N GLU A 108 -11.77 -20.44 20.34
CA GLU A 108 -12.94 -20.27 21.20
C GLU A 108 -14.20 -20.83 20.54
N THR A 109 -14.49 -20.43 19.29
CA THR A 109 -15.67 -20.91 18.55
C THR A 109 -15.44 -22.27 17.88
N ARG A 110 -14.17 -22.70 17.74
CA ARG A 110 -13.72 -23.86 16.94
C ARG A 110 -13.98 -23.72 15.44
N GLU A 111 -14.33 -22.54 14.98
CA GLU A 111 -14.53 -22.26 13.57
C GLU A 111 -13.20 -22.05 12.85
N ILE A 112 -13.21 -22.29 11.55
CA ILE A 112 -12.09 -22.04 10.65
C ILE A 112 -12.59 -21.08 9.58
N THR A 113 -11.85 -19.99 9.39
CA THR A 113 -12.15 -19.00 8.35
C THR A 113 -11.06 -18.99 7.30
N MET A 114 -11.43 -19.13 6.02
CA MET A 114 -10.58 -18.84 4.88
C MET A 114 -10.49 -17.33 4.71
N MET A 115 -9.27 -16.79 4.81
CA MET A 115 -9.01 -15.35 4.84
C MET A 115 -8.89 -14.75 3.43
N LEU A 116 -9.90 -14.96 2.57
CA LEU A 116 -9.86 -14.57 1.17
C LEU A 116 -9.93 -13.05 1.00
N TRP A 117 -10.89 -12.37 1.66
CA TRP A 117 -11.07 -10.92 1.66
C TRP A 117 -9.76 -10.23 2.05
N SER A 118 -9.14 -10.74 3.10
CA SER A 118 -7.91 -10.20 3.65
C SER A 118 -6.73 -10.27 2.67
N MET A 119 -6.73 -11.22 1.74
CA MET A 119 -5.69 -11.39 0.72
C MET A 119 -5.96 -10.64 -0.60
N ARG A 120 -7.17 -10.09 -0.81
CA ARG A 120 -7.57 -9.46 -2.10
C ARG A 120 -6.67 -8.30 -2.51
N GLU A 121 -6.10 -7.56 -1.57
CA GLU A 121 -5.22 -6.42 -1.87
C GLU A 121 -3.79 -6.81 -2.29
N ILE A 122 -3.41 -8.08 -2.17
CA ILE A 122 -2.05 -8.51 -2.50
C ILE A 122 -1.84 -8.51 -4.03
N VAL A 123 -1.25 -7.42 -4.53
CA VAL A 123 -0.76 -7.31 -5.91
C VAL A 123 0.71 -7.70 -5.98
N ARG A 124 1.07 -8.47 -7.01
CA ARG A 124 2.45 -8.93 -7.23
C ARG A 124 2.86 -8.76 -8.67
N THR A 125 4.07 -8.25 -8.87
CA THR A 125 4.73 -8.21 -10.18
C THR A 125 5.70 -9.38 -10.30
N PHE A 126 5.62 -10.21 -11.33
CA PHE A 126 6.54 -11.34 -11.54
C PHE A 126 6.71 -11.66 -13.04
N ARG A 127 7.67 -12.53 -13.38
CA ARG A 127 7.99 -12.90 -14.76
C ARG A 127 8.09 -14.41 -14.95
N PRO A 128 6.97 -15.08 -15.27
CA PRO A 128 6.98 -16.50 -15.67
C PRO A 128 7.76 -16.70 -16.97
N SER A 129 8.03 -17.96 -17.33
CA SER A 129 8.92 -18.31 -18.44
C SER A 129 8.55 -17.65 -19.78
N MET A 130 7.27 -17.62 -20.13
CA MET A 130 6.78 -17.03 -21.39
C MET A 130 6.92 -15.50 -21.41
N GLN A 131 6.60 -14.82 -20.31
CA GLN A 131 6.72 -13.38 -20.17
C GLN A 131 8.18 -12.95 -20.08
N ALA A 132 9.03 -13.75 -19.41
CA ALA A 132 10.47 -13.53 -19.37
C ALA A 132 11.10 -13.56 -20.77
N PHE A 133 10.66 -14.49 -21.64
CA PHE A 133 11.07 -14.51 -23.05
C PHE A 133 10.68 -13.23 -23.79
N ARG A 134 9.48 -12.68 -23.51
CA ARG A 134 8.99 -11.42 -24.10
C ARG A 134 9.51 -10.16 -23.39
N LYS A 135 10.27 -10.30 -22.30
CA LYS A 135 10.70 -9.21 -21.39
C LYS A 135 9.55 -8.39 -20.81
N LEU A 136 8.36 -8.99 -20.71
CA LEU A 136 7.16 -8.37 -20.14
C LEU A 136 7.04 -8.72 -18.66
N ASN A 137 6.35 -7.87 -17.89
CA ASN A 137 6.00 -8.16 -16.51
C ASN A 137 4.55 -8.66 -16.45
N CYS A 138 4.27 -9.61 -15.58
CA CYS A 138 2.91 -9.90 -15.13
C CYS A 138 2.70 -9.15 -13.82
N GLU A 139 1.66 -8.32 -13.72
CA GLU A 139 1.27 -7.62 -12.49
C GLU A 139 -0.22 -7.81 -12.28
N GLU A 140 -0.58 -8.55 -11.23
CA GLU A 140 -1.96 -8.92 -10.96
C GLU A 140 -2.17 -9.20 -9.46
N ARG A 141 -3.44 -9.26 -9.05
CA ARG A 141 -3.83 -9.72 -7.71
C ARG A 141 -3.58 -11.21 -7.59
N ILE A 142 -2.77 -11.58 -6.61
CA ILE A 142 -2.25 -12.95 -6.49
C ILE A 142 -3.35 -13.99 -6.24
N VAL A 143 -4.49 -13.57 -5.68
CA VAL A 143 -5.63 -14.45 -5.41
C VAL A 143 -6.37 -14.86 -6.68
N HIS A 144 -6.27 -14.08 -7.76
CA HIS A 144 -6.86 -14.35 -9.07
C HIS A 144 -5.91 -15.09 -10.00
N SER A 145 -4.60 -15.02 -9.73
CA SER A 145 -3.58 -15.74 -10.49
C SER A 145 -3.81 -17.25 -10.43
N ASP A 146 -3.76 -17.89 -11.59
CA ASP A 146 -3.74 -19.35 -11.71
C ASP A 146 -2.36 -19.88 -11.34
N ILE A 147 -2.08 -19.91 -10.03
CA ILE A 147 -0.84 -20.41 -9.45
C ILE A 147 -1.11 -21.74 -8.73
N PRO A 148 -0.37 -22.82 -9.07
CA PRO A 148 -0.56 -24.11 -8.42
C PRO A 148 -0.19 -24.05 -6.93
N LEU A 149 -1.09 -24.57 -6.09
CA LEU A 149 -0.89 -24.68 -4.64
C LEU A 149 -0.18 -25.98 -4.28
N VAL A 150 0.91 -25.89 -3.54
CA VAL A 150 1.61 -27.04 -2.94
C VAL A 150 1.57 -26.93 -1.43
N SER A 151 1.04 -27.96 -0.80
CA SER A 151 0.84 -27.99 0.65
C SER A 151 1.87 -28.83 1.36
N PHE A 152 2.31 -28.37 2.52
CA PHE A 152 3.23 -29.08 3.39
C PHE A 152 2.63 -29.25 4.77
N VAL A 153 2.55 -30.51 5.21
CA VAL A 153 1.91 -30.92 6.46
C VAL A 153 2.81 -31.85 7.25
N ARG A 154 2.48 -32.09 8.53
CA ARG A 154 3.25 -32.96 9.41
C ARG A 154 2.33 -33.98 10.06
N LEU A 155 2.79 -35.22 10.12
CA LEU A 155 2.17 -36.31 10.87
C LEU A 155 3.08 -36.70 12.03
N GLY A 156 2.55 -36.67 13.25
CA GLY A 156 3.29 -37.00 14.45
C GLY A 156 4.40 -36.00 14.79
N ARG A 157 5.38 -36.47 15.56
CA ARG A 157 6.60 -35.71 15.86
C ARG A 157 7.64 -36.00 14.79
N THR A 158 8.31 -34.96 14.30
CA THR A 158 9.36 -35.08 13.28
C THR A 158 10.63 -34.43 13.78
N SER A 159 11.77 -35.06 13.50
CA SER A 159 13.11 -34.52 13.80
C SER A 159 13.42 -33.25 13.00
N LEU A 160 13.02 -33.24 11.72
CA LEU A 160 13.15 -32.08 10.83
C LEU A 160 12.09 -31.02 11.11
N SER A 161 12.54 -29.76 11.12
CA SER A 161 11.66 -28.59 11.10
C SER A 161 11.12 -28.39 9.69
N LYS A 162 9.84 -28.69 9.49
CA LYS A 162 9.13 -28.47 8.22
C LYS A 162 9.30 -27.03 7.71
N SER A 163 9.00 -26.03 8.54
CA SER A 163 9.07 -24.62 8.15
C SER A 163 10.50 -24.17 7.81
N LEU A 164 11.52 -24.74 8.46
CA LEU A 164 12.92 -24.45 8.11
C LEU A 164 13.26 -24.96 6.70
N ILE A 165 12.83 -26.18 6.35
CA ILE A 165 13.03 -26.74 5.00
C ILE A 165 12.29 -25.90 3.96
N LEU A 166 11.08 -25.43 4.27
CA LEU A 166 10.33 -24.54 3.37
C LEU A 166 11.04 -23.21 3.11
N ASN A 167 11.57 -22.56 4.16
CA ASN A 167 12.33 -21.33 3.99
C ASN A 167 13.56 -21.55 3.10
N LYS A 168 14.31 -22.65 3.33
CA LYS A 168 15.45 -23.01 2.48
C LYS A 168 15.02 -23.34 1.04
N LEU A 169 13.85 -23.93 0.84
CA LEU A 169 13.28 -24.21 -0.47
C LEU A 169 12.99 -22.92 -1.25
N LEU A 170 12.42 -21.90 -0.60
CA LEU A 170 11.95 -20.66 -1.23
C LEU A 170 13.00 -19.52 -1.31
N SER A 171 14.08 -19.57 -0.52
CA SER A 171 15.08 -18.49 -0.49
C SER A 171 15.94 -18.43 -1.77
N ASN A 172 16.01 -17.30 -2.48
CA ASN A 172 16.85 -17.17 -3.69
C ASN A 172 18.35 -16.96 -3.39
N THR A 173 18.71 -16.49 -2.19
CA THR A 173 20.10 -16.22 -1.81
C THR A 173 20.56 -17.15 -0.68
N THR A 174 21.86 -17.50 -0.70
CA THR A 174 22.51 -18.33 0.32
C THR A 174 22.99 -17.52 1.53
N GLN A 175 23.10 -16.20 1.42
CA GLN A 175 23.61 -15.32 2.47
C GLN A 175 22.55 -14.89 3.48
N TYR A 176 21.27 -14.87 3.10
CA TYR A 176 20.15 -14.54 3.97
C TYR A 176 19.03 -15.54 3.71
N HIS A 177 18.76 -16.43 4.67
CA HIS A 177 17.58 -17.28 4.58
C HIS A 177 16.34 -16.42 4.80
N ASN A 178 15.53 -16.25 3.74
CA ASN A 178 14.23 -15.60 3.85
C ASN A 178 13.40 -16.35 4.89
N SER A 179 13.12 -15.70 6.02
CA SER A 179 12.36 -16.30 7.13
C SER A 179 10.86 -16.14 6.91
N THR A 180 10.39 -16.58 5.74
CA THR A 180 9.00 -16.45 5.29
C THR A 180 8.03 -17.16 6.22
N PHE A 181 8.27 -18.45 6.49
CA PHE A 181 7.55 -19.22 7.49
C PHE A 181 8.29 -19.16 8.82
N TYR A 182 7.56 -18.75 9.86
CA TYR A 182 8.12 -18.68 11.19
C TYR A 182 8.57 -20.08 11.67
N ASN A 183 9.74 -20.22 12.28
CA ASN A 183 10.30 -21.54 12.63
C ASN A 183 10.92 -21.55 14.03
N ARG A 184 11.22 -22.75 14.54
CA ARG A 184 11.66 -22.97 15.93
C ARG A 184 12.99 -22.27 16.27
N ASP A 185 13.86 -22.08 15.28
CA ASP A 185 15.18 -21.46 15.44
C ASP A 185 15.08 -19.92 15.51
N MET A 186 13.89 -19.34 15.34
CA MET A 186 13.64 -17.91 15.46
C MET A 186 13.33 -17.51 16.91
N VAL A 187 13.53 -16.23 17.23
CA VAL A 187 13.25 -15.65 18.57
C VAL A 187 11.79 -15.86 18.95
N CYS A 188 11.52 -16.57 20.06
CA CYS A 188 10.20 -17.04 20.52
C CYS A 188 9.58 -18.22 19.73
N GLY A 189 10.37 -18.88 18.87
CA GLY A 189 9.96 -20.02 18.05
C GLY A 189 9.66 -21.30 18.82
N GLU A 190 10.37 -21.52 19.93
CA GLU A 190 10.20 -22.67 20.83
C GLU A 190 9.01 -22.52 21.78
N VAL A 191 8.40 -21.33 21.88
CA VAL A 191 7.23 -21.10 22.72
C VAL A 191 6.05 -21.93 22.18
N PRO A 192 5.39 -22.76 22.99
CA PRO A 192 4.25 -23.55 22.54
C PRO A 192 3.11 -22.64 22.04
N ARG A 193 2.51 -23.02 20.91
CA ARG A 193 1.31 -22.35 20.37
C ARG A 193 0.11 -22.66 21.25
N ARG A 194 -0.72 -21.64 21.51
CA ARG A 194 -1.94 -21.74 22.33
C ARG A 194 -3.22 -21.61 21.50
N ILE A 195 -3.23 -20.71 20.52
CA ILE A 195 -4.44 -20.40 19.72
C ILE A 195 -4.22 -20.58 18.21
N SER A 196 -2.97 -20.50 17.75
CA SER A 196 -2.59 -20.68 16.34
C SER A 196 -2.41 -22.13 15.89
N GLY A 197 -2.89 -23.10 16.70
CA GLY A 197 -2.93 -24.50 16.31
C GLY A 197 -3.95 -24.72 15.19
N GLY A 198 -3.54 -25.37 14.10
CA GLY A 198 -4.39 -25.56 12.92
C GLY A 198 -4.31 -24.43 11.90
N LEU A 199 -3.56 -23.36 12.17
CA LEU A 199 -3.31 -22.27 11.22
C LEU A 199 -2.69 -22.80 9.94
N VAL A 200 -3.28 -22.50 8.79
CA VAL A 200 -2.64 -22.72 7.49
C VAL A 200 -2.12 -21.39 6.99
N GLU A 201 -0.80 -21.27 6.88
CA GLU A 201 -0.17 -20.11 6.26
C GLU A 201 0.03 -20.37 4.77
N ILE A 202 0.00 -19.34 3.93
CA ILE A 202 0.34 -19.36 2.51
C ILE A 202 1.43 -18.33 2.20
N SER A 203 2.32 -18.65 1.26
CA SER A 203 3.27 -17.73 0.65
C SER A 203 3.49 -18.11 -0.80
N TRP A 204 4.00 -17.18 -1.60
CA TRP A 204 4.27 -17.40 -3.02
C TRP A 204 5.76 -17.37 -3.31
N TYR A 205 6.21 -18.27 -4.19
CA TYR A 205 7.46 -18.13 -4.92
C TYR A 205 7.14 -17.53 -6.28
N LEU A 206 7.80 -16.41 -6.60
CA LEU A 206 7.54 -15.65 -7.81
C LEU A 206 8.86 -15.45 -8.57
N PRO A 207 8.95 -15.93 -9.82
CA PRO A 207 10.18 -15.77 -10.62
C PRO A 207 10.42 -14.31 -11.01
N CYS A 208 11.67 -13.87 -10.98
CA CYS A 208 12.09 -12.56 -11.49
C CYS A 208 12.41 -12.57 -13.00
N GLY A 209 12.42 -13.76 -13.63
CA GLY A 209 12.71 -13.96 -15.04
C GLY A 209 14.21 -14.15 -15.33
N ASN A 210 15.03 -14.32 -14.28
CA ASN A 210 16.46 -14.57 -14.42
C ASN A 210 16.80 -16.00 -13.96
N ARG A 211 17.15 -16.86 -14.91
CA ARG A 211 17.47 -18.27 -14.66
C ARG A 211 18.67 -18.52 -13.74
N SER A 212 19.56 -17.54 -13.54
CA SER A 212 20.67 -17.69 -12.60
C SER A 212 20.26 -17.47 -11.15
N VAL A 213 19.14 -16.79 -10.92
CA VAL A 213 18.60 -16.46 -9.60
C VAL A 213 17.37 -17.32 -9.27
N ASP A 214 16.54 -17.59 -10.28
CA ASP A 214 15.26 -18.27 -10.10
C ASP A 214 15.44 -19.78 -9.90
N LYS A 215 14.91 -20.29 -8.78
CA LYS A 215 14.81 -21.73 -8.47
C LYS A 215 13.70 -22.43 -9.23
N PHE A 216 12.59 -21.74 -9.44
CA PHE A 216 11.45 -22.19 -10.24
C PHE A 216 11.21 -21.17 -11.34
N ILE A 217 10.96 -21.65 -12.56
CA ILE A 217 10.68 -20.79 -13.73
C ILE A 217 9.21 -20.39 -13.82
N GLU A 218 8.34 -21.10 -13.11
CA GLU A 218 6.91 -20.83 -12.99
C GLU A 218 6.57 -20.43 -11.54
N PRO A 219 5.53 -19.59 -11.34
CA PRO A 219 5.08 -19.21 -10.00
C PRO A 219 4.53 -20.42 -9.22
N LEU A 220 4.64 -20.37 -7.89
CA LEU A 220 4.23 -21.45 -7.01
C LEU A 220 3.64 -20.89 -5.71
N ALA A 221 2.45 -21.35 -5.32
CA ALA A 221 1.88 -21.06 -4.01
C ALA A 221 2.21 -22.20 -3.05
N VAL A 222 2.62 -21.87 -1.82
CA VAL A 222 3.05 -22.82 -0.81
C VAL A 222 2.22 -22.64 0.45
N ALA A 223 1.47 -23.68 0.82
CA ALA A 223 0.72 -23.72 2.07
C ALA A 223 1.43 -24.54 3.16
N ASN A 224 1.36 -24.09 4.39
CA ASN A 224 2.01 -24.67 5.56
C ASN A 224 1.03 -24.80 6.74
N LEU A 225 0.56 -26.02 7.02
CA LEU A 225 -0.33 -26.31 8.15
C LEU A 225 0.42 -26.40 9.49
N ARG A 226 0.05 -25.58 10.48
CA ARG A 226 0.65 -25.55 11.82
C ARG A 226 0.00 -26.55 12.76
N GLY A 227 0.55 -27.76 12.82
CA GLY A 227 0.01 -28.78 13.72
C GLY A 227 0.42 -30.19 13.35
N ASP A 228 -0.23 -31.15 13.99
CA ASP A 228 -0.28 -32.54 13.54
C ASP A 228 -1.61 -32.73 12.78
N ILE A 229 -1.56 -33.28 11.56
CA ILE A 229 -2.76 -33.54 10.75
C ILE A 229 -3.82 -34.39 11.45
N ARG A 230 -3.43 -35.20 12.45
CA ARG A 230 -4.37 -35.98 13.28
C ARG A 230 -5.40 -35.12 14.03
N ALA A 231 -5.02 -33.90 14.38
CA ALA A 231 -5.85 -32.98 15.16
C ALA A 231 -6.64 -31.99 14.29
N PHE A 232 -6.33 -31.91 12.99
CA PHE A 232 -6.78 -30.85 12.08
C PHE A 232 -7.27 -31.47 10.76
N ASP A 233 -8.27 -32.35 10.86
CA ASP A 233 -8.77 -33.13 9.72
C ASP A 233 -9.45 -32.25 8.67
N GLU A 234 -10.20 -31.22 9.08
CA GLU A 234 -10.88 -30.28 8.16
C GLU A 234 -9.88 -29.49 7.31
N GLN A 235 -8.84 -28.90 7.95
CA GLN A 235 -7.78 -28.21 7.24
C GLN A 235 -7.00 -29.17 6.33
N PHE A 236 -6.70 -30.38 6.80
CA PHE A 236 -6.00 -31.38 5.99
C PHE A 236 -6.82 -31.82 4.77
N SER A 237 -8.12 -32.09 4.96
CA SER A 237 -9.06 -32.41 3.88
C SER A 237 -9.14 -31.29 2.85
N PHE A 238 -9.26 -30.04 3.29
CA PHE A 238 -9.22 -28.88 2.37
C PHE A 238 -7.93 -28.87 1.53
N LEU A 239 -6.75 -29.02 2.15
CA LEU A 239 -5.49 -29.02 1.41
C LEU A 239 -5.36 -30.19 0.43
N CYS A 240 -5.88 -31.37 0.77
CA CYS A 240 -5.93 -32.53 -0.12
C CYS A 240 -6.84 -32.33 -1.35
N GLU A 241 -7.81 -31.42 -1.24
CA GLU A 241 -8.78 -31.13 -2.29
C GLU A 241 -8.37 -29.98 -3.20
N THR A 242 -7.64 -29.00 -2.67
CA THR A 242 -7.26 -27.77 -3.39
C THR A 242 -5.82 -27.78 -3.90
N SER A 243 -4.93 -28.56 -3.30
CA SER A 243 -3.51 -28.55 -3.68
C SER A 243 -3.23 -29.43 -4.89
N ALA A 244 -2.30 -29.00 -5.75
CA ALA A 244 -1.73 -29.84 -6.78
C ALA A 244 -0.94 -31.01 -6.18
N ALA A 245 -0.24 -30.75 -5.08
CA ALA A 245 0.48 -31.76 -4.32
C ALA A 245 0.48 -31.48 -2.82
N VAL A 246 0.48 -32.55 -2.01
CA VAL A 246 0.61 -32.50 -0.56
C VAL A 246 1.84 -33.29 -0.13
N TYR A 247 2.81 -32.61 0.49
CA TYR A 247 4.02 -33.20 1.04
C TYR A 247 3.88 -33.38 2.55
N ILE A 248 3.97 -34.62 3.01
CA ILE A 248 3.75 -35.00 4.40
C ILE A 248 5.08 -35.36 5.05
N PHE A 249 5.51 -34.58 6.03
CA PHE A 249 6.64 -34.91 6.89
C PHE A 249 6.18 -35.93 7.95
N CYS A 250 6.80 -37.10 7.97
CA CYS A 250 6.50 -38.14 8.96
C CYS A 250 7.73 -39.02 9.24
N ASP A 251 7.73 -39.69 10.38
CA ASP A 251 8.68 -40.77 10.64
C ASP A 251 8.16 -42.09 10.02
N GLU A 252 9.07 -43.03 9.69
CA GLU A 252 8.65 -44.32 9.10
C GLU A 252 7.72 -45.14 10.00
N SER A 253 7.80 -44.99 11.32
CA SER A 253 6.87 -45.62 12.27
C SER A 253 5.42 -45.17 12.11
N GLU A 254 5.19 -44.00 11.51
CA GLU A 254 3.85 -43.42 11.37
C GLU A 254 3.18 -43.82 10.05
N MET A 255 3.82 -44.66 9.23
CA MET A 255 3.32 -45.04 7.91
C MET A 255 1.98 -45.80 7.94
N ASP A 256 1.68 -46.50 9.03
CA ASP A 256 0.40 -47.20 9.18
C ASP A 256 -0.81 -46.25 9.25
N TYR A 257 -0.60 -44.97 9.58
CA TYR A 257 -1.65 -43.96 9.52
C TYR A 257 -2.26 -43.85 8.12
N PHE A 258 -1.46 -44.01 7.06
CA PHE A 258 -1.91 -43.85 5.69
C PHE A 258 -2.82 -44.98 5.20
N LYS A 259 -2.81 -46.15 5.85
CA LYS A 259 -3.81 -47.20 5.60
C LYS A 259 -5.23 -46.74 5.95
N ARG A 260 -5.39 -45.73 6.83
CA ARG A 260 -6.70 -45.15 7.16
C ARG A 260 -7.18 -44.11 6.14
N LEU A 261 -6.31 -43.63 5.26
CA LEU A 261 -6.65 -42.67 4.20
C LEU A 261 -7.17 -43.35 2.92
N GLU A 262 -7.18 -44.69 2.89
CA GLU A 262 -7.63 -45.52 1.77
C GLU A 262 -9.09 -45.22 1.33
N GLY A 263 -9.91 -44.70 2.25
CA GLY A 263 -11.32 -44.33 2.01
C GLY A 263 -11.59 -42.85 1.65
N LYS A 264 -10.61 -41.94 1.71
CA LYS A 264 -10.80 -40.55 1.30
C LYS A 264 -10.53 -40.40 -0.20
N ASP A 265 -11.40 -39.67 -0.89
CA ASP A 265 -11.08 -39.20 -2.24
C ASP A 265 -10.07 -38.05 -2.11
N VAL A 266 -8.94 -38.14 -2.80
CA VAL A 266 -7.84 -37.17 -2.66
C VAL A 266 -7.44 -36.77 -4.06
N LYS A 267 -7.73 -35.52 -4.43
CA LYS A 267 -7.39 -34.96 -5.75
C LYS A 267 -5.90 -34.65 -5.86
N ALA A 268 -5.27 -34.24 -4.77
CA ALA A 268 -3.86 -33.88 -4.75
C ALA A 268 -2.92 -35.08 -4.92
N ASN A 269 -1.78 -34.87 -5.59
CA ASN A 269 -0.70 -35.84 -5.56
C ASN A 269 -0.04 -35.86 -4.18
N VAL A 270 -0.08 -36.99 -3.48
CA VAL A 270 0.47 -37.07 -2.11
C VAL A 270 1.87 -37.66 -2.10
N PHE A 271 2.79 -36.94 -1.47
CA PHE A 271 4.18 -37.32 -1.30
C PHE A 271 4.52 -37.42 0.19
N LEU A 272 5.25 -38.47 0.57
CA LEU A 272 5.75 -38.68 1.92
C LEU A 272 7.24 -38.36 1.98
N ILE A 273 7.63 -37.53 2.95
CA ILE A 273 9.01 -37.28 3.31
C ILE A 273 9.27 -38.08 4.58
N SER A 274 9.67 -39.34 4.42
CA SER A 274 9.85 -40.24 5.55
C SER A 274 11.26 -40.13 6.11
N SER A 275 11.38 -39.95 7.43
CA SER A 275 12.65 -39.99 8.14
C SER A 275 12.89 -41.32 8.83
N VAL A 276 14.14 -41.80 8.78
CA VAL A 276 14.62 -42.92 9.57
C VAL A 276 15.56 -42.37 10.65
N LEU A 277 15.09 -42.38 11.91
CA LEU A 277 15.84 -41.93 13.09
C LEU A 277 16.42 -40.51 12.97
N GLY A 278 15.85 -39.64 12.13
CA GLY A 278 16.38 -38.29 11.87
C GLY A 278 17.71 -38.26 11.10
N LYS A 279 18.23 -39.41 10.64
CA LYS A 279 19.56 -39.53 10.01
C LYS A 279 19.51 -39.63 8.49
N SER A 280 18.40 -40.12 7.94
CA SER A 280 18.21 -40.20 6.49
C SER A 280 16.76 -40.01 6.10
N PHE A 281 16.54 -39.52 4.87
CA PHE A 281 15.24 -39.15 4.35
C PHE A 281 14.97 -39.82 3.01
N THR A 282 13.74 -40.23 2.76
CA THR A 282 13.30 -40.73 1.46
C THR A 282 12.02 -40.03 1.04
N LEU A 283 11.97 -39.56 -0.21
CA LEU A 283 10.74 -39.07 -0.81
C LEU A 283 10.02 -40.27 -1.43
N LYS A 284 8.79 -40.52 -0.98
CA LYS A 284 7.92 -41.58 -1.49
C LYS A 284 6.66 -40.94 -2.10
N ARG A 285 6.14 -41.48 -3.20
CA ARG A 285 4.86 -41.06 -3.80
C ARG A 285 3.81 -42.07 -3.40
N MET A 286 2.64 -41.58 -3.03
CA MET A 286 1.46 -42.42 -2.84
C MET A 286 0.66 -42.44 -4.14
N ILE A 287 0.38 -43.64 -4.64
CA ILE A 287 -0.43 -43.87 -5.82
C ILE A 287 -1.63 -44.72 -5.40
N LYS A 288 -2.83 -44.26 -5.74
CA LYS A 288 -4.08 -44.96 -5.46
C LYS A 288 -4.45 -45.82 -6.68
N GLU A 289 -4.21 -47.13 -6.61
CA GLU A 289 -4.69 -48.10 -7.61
C GLU A 289 -4.96 -49.48 -6.98
N PRO A 290 -6.15 -50.06 -7.19
CA PRO A 290 -7.15 -50.55 -6.21
C PRO A 290 -6.77 -50.72 -4.71
N ARG A 291 -5.50 -50.61 -4.31
CA ARG A 291 -4.95 -50.55 -2.95
C ARG A 291 -3.88 -49.44 -2.90
N LEU A 292 -3.60 -48.86 -1.74
CA LEU A 292 -2.54 -47.84 -1.64
C LEU A 292 -1.16 -48.46 -1.95
N LYS A 293 -0.47 -47.92 -2.95
CA LYS A 293 0.94 -48.24 -3.24
C LYS A 293 1.82 -47.05 -2.91
N ILE A 294 2.87 -47.30 -2.13
CA ILE A 294 3.88 -46.30 -1.77
C ILE A 294 5.16 -46.64 -2.52
N THR A 295 5.58 -45.79 -3.45
CA THR A 295 6.78 -46.01 -4.28
C THR A 295 7.86 -44.99 -3.93
N ASN A 296 9.12 -45.42 -3.88
CA ASN A 296 10.24 -44.50 -3.65
C ASN A 296 10.46 -43.65 -4.92
N VAL A 297 10.40 -42.33 -4.77
CA VAL A 297 10.66 -41.36 -5.86
C VAL A 297 12.14 -41.01 -5.94
N SER A 298 12.88 -41.26 -4.86
CA SER A 298 14.27 -40.86 -4.73
C SER A 298 15.05 -41.81 -3.83
N GLN A 299 16.38 -41.83 -3.98
CA GLN A 299 17.29 -42.52 -3.07
C GLN A 299 17.30 -41.91 -1.66
N LYS A 300 17.87 -42.64 -0.70
CA LYS A 300 18.09 -42.17 0.68
C LYS A 300 19.00 -40.94 0.68
N LYS A 301 18.51 -39.83 1.20
CA LYS A 301 19.26 -38.57 1.37
C LYS A 301 19.75 -38.46 2.79
N LYS A 302 20.96 -37.94 2.99
CA LYS A 302 21.59 -37.78 4.31
C LYS A 302 21.64 -36.32 4.75
N THR A 303 21.46 -35.36 3.84
CA THR A 303 21.57 -33.92 4.14
C THR A 303 20.30 -33.16 3.77
N ASP A 304 20.05 -32.03 4.46
CA ASP A 304 18.98 -31.10 4.13
C ASP A 304 19.05 -30.64 2.67
N MET A 305 20.27 -30.41 2.15
CA MET A 305 20.48 -29.93 0.78
C MET A 305 20.09 -30.96 -0.28
N GLU A 306 20.40 -32.24 -0.04
CA GLU A 306 19.95 -33.34 -0.92
C GLU A 306 18.42 -33.49 -0.90
N LEU A 307 17.78 -33.28 0.26
CA LEU A 307 16.32 -33.28 0.36
C LEU A 307 15.73 -32.10 -0.42
N ILE A 308 16.26 -30.89 -0.25
CA ILE A 308 15.80 -29.68 -0.94
C ILE A 308 15.90 -29.86 -2.46
N LYS A 309 17.03 -30.34 -2.99
CA LYS A 309 17.18 -30.60 -4.43
C LYS A 309 16.13 -31.58 -4.95
N ALA A 310 15.90 -32.67 -4.22
CA ALA A 310 14.88 -33.64 -4.62
C ALA A 310 13.45 -33.09 -4.53
N LEU A 311 13.16 -32.19 -3.57
CA LEU A 311 11.88 -31.48 -3.51
C LEU A 311 11.73 -30.53 -4.69
N GLN A 312 12.77 -29.75 -5.01
CA GLN A 312 12.79 -28.87 -6.19
C GLN A 312 12.50 -29.64 -7.47
N GLU A 313 13.22 -30.74 -7.72
CA GLU A 313 12.98 -31.60 -8.89
C GLU A 313 11.57 -32.19 -8.92
N SER A 314 11.06 -32.62 -7.76
CA SER A 314 9.71 -33.17 -7.66
C SER A 314 8.64 -32.12 -7.95
N ILE A 315 8.82 -30.89 -7.47
CA ILE A 315 7.89 -29.78 -7.68
C ILE A 315 7.97 -29.32 -9.13
N SER A 316 9.17 -29.14 -9.70
CA SER A 316 9.33 -28.75 -11.11
C SER A 316 8.67 -29.75 -12.06
N LYS A 317 8.84 -31.05 -11.84
CA LYS A 317 8.14 -32.09 -12.62
C LYS A 317 6.62 -32.05 -12.46
N MET A 318 6.12 -31.61 -11.32
CA MET A 318 4.69 -31.42 -11.09
C MET A 318 4.19 -30.21 -11.87
N LEU A 319 4.90 -29.07 -11.78
CA LEU A 319 4.56 -27.84 -12.49
C LEU A 319 4.49 -28.04 -14.02
N GLU A 320 5.33 -28.90 -14.59
CA GLU A 320 5.31 -29.22 -16.02
C GLU A 320 4.07 -30.01 -16.47
N ASN A 321 3.43 -30.77 -15.58
CA ASN A 321 2.40 -31.75 -15.95
C ASN A 321 1.00 -31.43 -15.40
N TYR A 322 0.86 -30.38 -14.58
CA TYR A 322 -0.39 -30.12 -13.87
C TYR A 322 -1.35 -29.27 -14.71
N GLN A 323 -2.51 -29.84 -15.05
CA GLN A 323 -3.48 -29.20 -15.96
C GLN A 323 -4.64 -28.49 -15.24
N ASN A 324 -4.92 -28.82 -13.97
CA ASN A 324 -6.08 -28.32 -13.23
C ASN A 324 -5.70 -27.24 -12.21
N ILE A 325 -5.12 -26.13 -12.68
CA ILE A 325 -4.74 -25.02 -11.81
C ILE A 325 -6.01 -24.23 -11.44
N VAL A 326 -6.19 -23.97 -10.15
CA VAL A 326 -7.33 -23.22 -9.61
C VAL A 326 -6.78 -22.12 -8.72
N SER A 327 -7.07 -20.86 -9.05
CA SER A 327 -6.72 -19.69 -8.26
C SER A 327 -7.24 -19.77 -6.82
N VAL A 328 -6.62 -19.03 -5.90
CA VAL A 328 -7.03 -19.03 -4.48
C VAL A 328 -8.47 -18.54 -4.32
N ALA A 329 -8.89 -17.55 -5.12
CA ALA A 329 -10.27 -17.07 -5.12
C ALA A 329 -11.27 -18.18 -5.48
N ASN A 330 -10.96 -18.99 -6.49
CA ASN A 330 -11.81 -20.09 -6.94
C ASN A 330 -11.77 -21.30 -5.99
N GLN A 331 -10.87 -21.33 -5.00
CA GLN A 331 -10.84 -22.37 -3.96
C GLN A 331 -11.89 -22.12 -2.85
N ALA A 332 -12.52 -20.94 -2.80
CA ALA A 332 -13.55 -20.62 -1.82
C ALA A 332 -14.72 -21.60 -1.84
N ASP A 333 -15.16 -22.06 -3.02
CA ASP A 333 -16.23 -23.06 -3.14
C ASP A 333 -15.86 -24.39 -2.49
N ARG A 334 -14.57 -24.76 -2.56
CA ARG A 334 -14.08 -25.96 -1.89
C ARG A 334 -13.97 -25.76 -0.38
N ALA A 335 -13.61 -24.57 0.07
CA ALA A 335 -13.64 -24.23 1.50
C ALA A 335 -15.05 -24.39 2.08
N ARG A 336 -16.05 -23.80 1.42
CA ARG A 336 -17.47 -23.94 1.80
C ARG A 336 -17.91 -25.40 1.86
N TRP A 337 -17.54 -26.20 0.86
CA TRP A 337 -17.85 -27.64 0.84
C TRP A 337 -17.19 -28.42 1.99
N CYS A 338 -16.00 -27.99 2.44
CA CYS A 338 -15.31 -28.54 3.59
C CYS A 338 -15.83 -28.02 4.95
N GLY A 339 -16.88 -27.19 4.97
CA GLY A 339 -17.40 -26.57 6.20
C GLY A 339 -16.54 -25.43 6.74
N ILE A 340 -15.64 -24.88 5.92
CA ILE A 340 -14.79 -23.74 6.26
C ILE A 340 -15.51 -22.46 5.86
N LEU A 341 -15.61 -21.50 6.79
CA LEU A 341 -16.19 -20.17 6.54
C LEU A 341 -15.30 -19.39 5.58
N VAL A 342 -15.85 -18.48 4.79
CA VAL A 342 -15.07 -17.53 3.98
C VAL A 342 -15.37 -16.13 4.49
N ASP A 343 -14.34 -15.35 4.80
CA ASP A 343 -14.49 -13.98 5.32
C ASP A 343 -15.23 -13.02 4.36
N GLU A 344 -15.31 -13.36 3.07
CA GLU A 344 -16.10 -12.63 2.07
C GLU A 344 -17.60 -12.95 2.08
N ASP A 345 -18.05 -14.00 2.77
CA ASP A 345 -19.45 -14.45 2.71
C ASP A 345 -20.42 -13.58 3.52
N SER A 346 -19.95 -12.51 4.16
CA SER A 346 -20.82 -11.56 4.85
C SER A 346 -21.80 -10.87 3.90
N ASP A 347 -23.02 -10.63 4.38
CA ASP A 347 -24.09 -10.02 3.58
C ASP A 347 -23.70 -8.60 3.11
N GLU A 348 -23.00 -7.85 3.95
CA GLU A 348 -22.48 -6.51 3.62
C GLU A 348 -21.45 -6.56 2.51
N CYS A 349 -20.50 -7.51 2.56
CA CYS A 349 -19.47 -7.67 1.54
C CYS A 349 -20.07 -8.11 0.19
N GLN A 350 -20.94 -9.12 0.21
CA GLN A 350 -21.60 -9.64 -0.99
C GLN A 350 -22.57 -8.62 -1.61
N SER A 351 -23.28 -7.85 -0.79
CA SER A 351 -24.18 -6.80 -1.28
C SER A 351 -23.40 -5.63 -1.87
N ALA A 352 -22.31 -5.21 -1.23
CA ALA A 352 -21.38 -4.21 -1.76
C ALA A 352 -20.80 -4.66 -3.11
N TRP A 353 -20.34 -5.91 -3.22
CA TRP A 353 -19.83 -6.49 -4.47
C TRP A 353 -20.87 -6.40 -5.60
N LYS A 354 -22.14 -6.77 -5.34
CA LYS A 354 -23.21 -6.68 -6.34
C LYS A 354 -23.44 -5.25 -6.83
N ASP A 355 -23.24 -4.25 -5.98
CA ASP A 355 -23.37 -2.84 -6.38
C ASP A 355 -22.17 -2.36 -7.19
N VAL A 356 -20.95 -2.80 -6.86
CA VAL A 356 -19.74 -2.55 -7.66
C VAL A 356 -19.83 -3.21 -9.04
N ASP A 357 -20.24 -4.47 -9.09
CA ASP A 357 -20.40 -5.26 -10.30
C ASP A 357 -21.36 -4.61 -11.32
N LYS A 358 -22.42 -3.93 -10.86
CA LYS A 358 -23.31 -3.14 -11.72
C LYS A 358 -22.60 -1.98 -12.42
N ILE A 359 -21.56 -1.43 -11.82
CA ILE A 359 -20.78 -0.32 -12.37
C ILE A 359 -19.67 -0.88 -13.26
N THR A 360 -18.88 -1.81 -12.76
CA THR A 360 -17.68 -2.31 -13.42
C THR A 360 -17.97 -3.11 -14.69
N LYS A 361 -19.09 -3.84 -14.75
CA LYS A 361 -19.56 -4.50 -15.99
C LYS A 361 -19.83 -3.55 -17.15
N CYS A 362 -20.09 -2.27 -16.87
CA CYS A 362 -20.30 -1.26 -17.91
C CYS A 362 -18.99 -0.63 -18.42
N ILE A 363 -17.84 -0.97 -17.82
CA ILE A 363 -16.53 -0.41 -18.18
C ILE A 363 -15.87 -1.32 -19.22
N THR A 364 -16.18 -1.11 -20.50
CA THR A 364 -15.49 -1.79 -21.60
C THR A 364 -14.24 -1.02 -22.04
N ASP A 365 -14.37 0.30 -22.17
CA ASP A 365 -13.30 1.23 -22.49
C ASP A 365 -13.34 2.36 -21.45
N THR A 366 -12.22 2.60 -20.77
CA THR A 366 -12.15 3.56 -19.66
C THR A 366 -12.30 5.01 -20.14
N SER A 367 -11.80 5.34 -21.33
CA SER A 367 -11.94 6.68 -21.91
C SER A 367 -13.40 6.97 -22.25
N GLU A 368 -14.05 6.06 -22.97
CA GLU A 368 -15.46 6.16 -23.34
C GLU A 368 -16.36 6.19 -22.09
N PHE A 369 -16.03 5.36 -21.10
CA PHE A 369 -16.75 5.35 -19.84
C PHE A 369 -16.65 6.70 -19.13
N LYS A 370 -15.46 7.30 -18.99
CA LYS A 370 -15.30 8.63 -18.39
C LYS A 370 -16.13 9.69 -19.11
N ASP A 371 -16.05 9.74 -20.44
CA ASP A 371 -16.76 10.75 -21.23
C ASP A 371 -18.29 10.63 -21.13
N LYS A 372 -18.81 9.39 -21.06
CA LYS A 372 -20.27 9.14 -21.02
C LYS A 372 -20.84 9.10 -19.61
N GLN A 373 -20.10 8.55 -18.65
CA GLN A 373 -20.58 8.24 -17.30
C GLN A 373 -20.08 9.22 -16.23
N LEU A 374 -18.98 9.94 -16.46
CA LEU A 374 -18.44 10.98 -15.56
C LEU A 374 -18.29 12.34 -16.29
N PRO A 375 -19.37 12.86 -16.93
CA PRO A 375 -19.27 14.02 -17.82
C PRO A 375 -18.96 15.33 -17.09
N LEU A 376 -19.21 15.44 -15.78
CA LEU A 376 -19.03 16.70 -15.07
C LEU A 376 -17.56 17.04 -14.84
N ARG A 377 -16.65 16.06 -14.89
CA ARG A 377 -15.19 16.22 -14.96
C ARG A 377 -14.62 16.41 -16.37
N GLY A 378 -15.47 16.41 -17.39
CA GLY A 378 -15.06 16.53 -18.79
C GLY A 378 -14.65 17.94 -19.23
N HIS A 379 -14.71 18.18 -20.54
CA HIS A 379 -14.28 19.43 -21.19
C HIS A 379 -14.91 20.71 -20.60
N ILE A 380 -16.15 20.65 -20.10
CA ILE A 380 -16.83 21.81 -19.50
C ILE A 380 -16.13 22.25 -18.23
N TRP A 381 -15.68 21.31 -17.40
CA TRP A 381 -14.95 21.65 -16.17
C TRP A 381 -13.58 22.25 -16.46
N LYS A 382 -12.85 21.70 -17.44
CA LYS A 382 -11.58 22.28 -17.91
C LYS A 382 -11.77 23.71 -18.44
N ALA A 383 -12.85 23.95 -19.19
CA ALA A 383 -13.18 25.28 -19.70
C ALA A 383 -13.60 26.26 -18.58
N LEU A 384 -14.40 25.82 -17.61
CA LEU A 384 -14.78 26.62 -16.45
C LEU A 384 -13.56 27.01 -15.62
N SER A 385 -12.69 26.05 -15.33
CA SER A 385 -11.45 26.26 -14.57
C SER A 385 -10.52 27.26 -15.26
N TRP A 386 -10.41 27.16 -16.59
CA TRP A 386 -9.68 28.15 -17.37
C TRP A 386 -10.29 29.55 -17.28
N LEU A 387 -11.62 29.68 -17.39
CA LEU A 387 -12.31 30.97 -17.27
C LEU A 387 -12.14 31.59 -15.89
N GLU A 388 -12.29 30.80 -14.82
CA GLU A 388 -12.10 31.24 -13.44
C GLU A 388 -10.69 31.77 -13.24
N THR A 389 -9.69 31.04 -13.74
CA THR A 389 -8.28 31.46 -13.71
C THR A 389 -8.04 32.74 -14.50
N GLU A 390 -8.60 32.84 -15.72
CA GLU A 390 -8.43 34.01 -16.60
C GLU A 390 -9.13 35.26 -16.06
N CYS A 391 -10.22 35.12 -15.29
CA CYS A 391 -10.87 36.23 -14.59
C CYS A 391 -9.94 36.94 -13.59
N TRP A 392 -8.97 36.22 -13.05
CA TRP A 392 -7.93 36.74 -12.16
C TRP A 392 -6.70 37.22 -12.93
N ARG A 393 -6.24 36.45 -13.92
CA ARG A 393 -4.98 36.73 -14.65
C ARG A 393 -5.11 37.82 -15.72
N LEU A 394 -6.26 37.89 -16.39
CA LEU A 394 -6.56 38.84 -17.48
C LEU A 394 -5.50 38.87 -18.61
N ARG A 395 -4.83 37.75 -18.88
CA ARG A 395 -3.70 37.68 -19.84
C ARG A 395 -4.14 37.94 -21.28
N LYS A 396 -5.35 37.51 -21.64
CA LYS A 396 -5.93 37.66 -22.98
C LYS A 396 -6.82 38.91 -23.09
N ALA A 397 -6.77 39.84 -22.13
CA ALA A 397 -7.50 41.10 -22.20
C ALA A 397 -7.04 42.01 -23.36
N GLY A 398 -5.75 41.95 -23.72
CA GLY A 398 -5.17 42.80 -24.77
C GLY A 398 -5.40 44.29 -24.46
N ASN A 399 -5.99 45.02 -25.42
CA ASN A 399 -6.33 46.45 -25.26
C ASN A 399 -7.75 46.68 -24.72
N GLN A 400 -8.51 45.63 -24.38
CA GLN A 400 -9.85 45.79 -23.83
C GLN A 400 -9.80 46.31 -22.40
N ASN A 401 -10.84 47.06 -22.01
CA ASN A 401 -11.04 47.44 -20.61
C ASN A 401 -11.18 46.17 -19.74
N THR A 402 -10.44 46.11 -18.64
CA THR A 402 -10.35 44.95 -17.74
C THR A 402 -11.70 44.55 -17.15
N ASP A 403 -12.56 45.51 -16.80
CA ASP A 403 -13.88 45.23 -16.24
C ASP A 403 -14.84 44.69 -17.29
N VAL A 404 -14.76 45.20 -18.52
CA VAL A 404 -15.56 44.71 -19.65
C VAL A 404 -15.13 43.28 -20.01
N TYR A 405 -13.84 43.02 -20.05
CA TYR A 405 -13.30 41.69 -20.32
C TYR A 405 -13.73 40.69 -19.24
N ARG A 406 -13.58 41.05 -17.95
CA ARG A 406 -14.01 40.21 -16.82
C ARG A 406 -15.51 39.90 -16.85
N LYS A 407 -16.35 40.89 -17.14
CA LYS A 407 -17.81 40.66 -17.34
C LYS A 407 -18.10 39.69 -18.48
N SER A 408 -17.33 39.76 -19.58
CA SER A 408 -17.49 38.84 -20.70
C SER A 408 -17.13 37.39 -20.33
N LEU A 409 -16.09 37.19 -19.52
CA LEU A 409 -15.69 35.88 -19.01
C LEU A 409 -16.75 35.31 -18.07
N GLN A 410 -17.25 36.13 -17.14
CA GLN A 410 -18.35 35.74 -16.23
C GLN A 410 -19.64 35.35 -16.98
N ALA A 411 -19.94 36.02 -18.10
CA ALA A 411 -21.08 35.66 -18.94
C ALA A 411 -20.88 34.27 -19.59
N LYS A 412 -19.68 33.97 -20.11
CA LYS A 412 -19.33 32.66 -20.66
C LYS A 412 -19.35 31.57 -19.57
N GLU A 413 -18.84 31.87 -18.39
CA GLU A 413 -18.85 30.98 -17.23
C GLU A 413 -20.29 30.60 -16.85
N LYS A 414 -21.19 31.59 -16.81
CA LYS A 414 -22.63 31.36 -16.55
C LYS A 414 -23.28 30.51 -17.64
N GLU A 415 -22.89 30.65 -18.90
CA GLU A 415 -23.38 29.81 -19.99
C GLU A 415 -22.91 28.35 -19.85
N LEU A 416 -21.63 28.14 -19.54
CA LEU A 416 -21.07 26.80 -19.30
C LEU A 416 -21.69 26.14 -18.06
N LYS A 417 -21.92 26.89 -16.98
CA LYS A 417 -22.65 26.39 -15.79
C LYS A 417 -24.07 25.94 -16.16
N LYS A 418 -24.78 26.70 -17.00
CA LYS A 418 -26.10 26.27 -17.53
C LYS A 418 -26.02 25.02 -18.40
N LYS A 419 -24.96 24.85 -19.20
CA LYS A 419 -24.72 23.62 -19.97
C LYS A 419 -24.47 22.44 -19.03
N GLN A 420 -23.66 22.64 -18.00
CA GLN A 420 -23.37 21.62 -16.98
C GLN A 420 -24.62 21.17 -16.23
N GLN A 421 -25.54 22.08 -15.93
CA GLN A 421 -26.83 21.78 -15.29
C GLN A 421 -27.76 20.90 -16.12
N ARG A 422 -27.55 20.81 -17.44
CA ARG A 422 -28.35 19.95 -18.31
C ARG A 422 -27.93 18.48 -18.26
N PHE A 423 -26.78 18.17 -17.65
CA PHE A 423 -26.40 16.78 -17.47
C PHE A 423 -27.27 16.13 -16.42
N GLU A 424 -27.89 15.03 -16.81
CA GLU A 424 -28.57 14.12 -15.89
C GLU A 424 -27.52 13.30 -15.13
N ILE A 425 -27.88 12.83 -13.92
CA ILE A 425 -27.03 11.88 -13.20
C ILE A 425 -27.00 10.59 -14.02
N THR A 426 -25.80 10.15 -14.37
CA THR A 426 -25.59 8.94 -15.15
C THR A 426 -25.94 7.70 -14.33
N THR A 427 -26.24 6.58 -15.01
CA THR A 427 -26.54 5.31 -14.34
C THR A 427 -25.41 4.86 -13.43
N ALA A 428 -24.15 5.02 -13.87
CA ALA A 428 -22.99 4.70 -13.05
C ALA A 428 -22.94 5.54 -11.77
N MET A 429 -23.18 6.86 -11.87
CA MET A 429 -23.18 7.73 -10.70
C MET A 429 -24.38 7.50 -9.77
N LEU A 430 -25.54 7.08 -10.29
CA LEU A 430 -26.66 6.66 -9.44
C LEU A 430 -26.31 5.41 -8.63
N ASN A 431 -25.72 4.41 -9.26
CA ASN A 431 -25.26 3.19 -8.57
C ASN A 431 -24.13 3.51 -7.58
N PHE A 432 -23.22 4.41 -7.95
CA PHE A 432 -22.15 4.85 -7.06
C PHE A 432 -22.71 5.55 -5.81
N LEU A 433 -23.57 6.55 -5.99
CA LEU A 433 -24.21 7.26 -4.87
C LEU A 433 -25.05 6.31 -3.99
N HIS A 434 -25.70 5.30 -4.58
CA HIS A 434 -26.38 4.26 -3.82
C HIS A 434 -25.40 3.53 -2.89
N GLY A 435 -24.26 3.06 -3.42
CA GLY A 435 -23.23 2.36 -2.65
C GLY A 435 -22.61 3.21 -1.53
N VAL A 436 -22.33 4.49 -1.80
CA VAL A 436 -21.67 5.36 -0.80
C VAL A 436 -22.64 5.83 0.31
N VAL A 437 -23.95 5.83 0.09
CA VAL A 437 -24.96 6.25 1.10
C VAL A 437 -25.53 5.04 1.89
N THR A 438 -24.93 3.86 1.75
CA THR A 438 -25.30 2.66 2.53
C THR A 438 -24.82 2.72 4.00
N SER A 439 -24.99 1.63 4.77
CA SER A 439 -24.45 1.54 6.13
C SER A 439 -22.93 1.68 6.12
N GLU A 440 -22.35 2.12 7.25
CA GLU A 440 -20.91 2.38 7.35
C GLU A 440 -20.04 1.21 6.88
N VAL A 441 -20.34 -0.01 7.34
CA VAL A 441 -19.61 -1.23 6.98
C VAL A 441 -19.77 -1.56 5.49
N GLN A 442 -21.00 -1.54 4.97
CA GLN A 442 -21.27 -1.85 3.56
C GLN A 442 -20.61 -0.81 2.63
N ARG A 443 -20.62 0.47 3.02
CA ARG A 443 -19.97 1.56 2.30
C ARG A 443 -18.47 1.33 2.19
N TYR A 444 -17.80 0.89 3.24
CA TYR A 444 -16.37 0.60 3.17
C TYR A 444 -16.06 -0.60 2.28
N TYR A 445 -16.84 -1.68 2.36
CA TYR A 445 -16.72 -2.80 1.41
C TYR A 445 -16.93 -2.31 -0.03
N PHE A 446 -17.94 -1.45 -0.27
CA PHE A 446 -18.21 -0.89 -1.58
C PHE A 446 -17.03 -0.08 -2.12
N LEU A 447 -16.48 0.83 -1.31
CA LEU A 447 -15.34 1.67 -1.71
C LEU A 447 -14.08 0.82 -1.97
N LYS A 448 -13.80 -0.18 -1.11
CA LYS A 448 -12.68 -1.11 -1.29
C LYS A 448 -12.85 -1.98 -2.53
N TRP A 449 -14.03 -2.55 -2.78
CA TRP A 449 -14.30 -3.29 -4.02
C TRP A 449 -14.15 -2.39 -5.25
N MET A 450 -14.68 -1.17 -5.22
CA MET A 450 -14.52 -0.19 -6.31
C MET A 450 -13.04 0.11 -6.57
N GLU A 451 -12.28 0.44 -5.53
CA GLU A 451 -10.83 0.67 -5.61
C GLU A 451 -10.15 -0.54 -6.26
N MET A 452 -10.48 -1.74 -5.80
CA MET A 452 -9.81 -2.94 -6.26
C MET A 452 -10.08 -3.30 -7.73
N GLU A 453 -11.34 -3.23 -8.15
CA GLU A 453 -11.77 -3.58 -9.51
C GLU A 453 -11.34 -2.53 -10.53
N LEU A 454 -11.44 -1.23 -10.20
CA LEU A 454 -10.98 -0.16 -11.09
C LEU A 454 -9.47 -0.24 -11.34
N ASP A 455 -8.72 -0.60 -10.30
CA ASP A 455 -7.29 -0.86 -10.39
C ASP A 455 -6.96 -2.05 -11.30
N ASP A 456 -7.71 -3.14 -11.22
CA ASP A 456 -7.52 -4.32 -12.09
C ASP A 456 -7.84 -4.01 -13.56
N LEU A 457 -8.96 -3.32 -13.81
CA LEU A 457 -9.33 -2.86 -15.15
C LEU A 457 -8.27 -1.93 -15.73
N SER A 458 -7.79 -0.98 -14.91
CA SER A 458 -6.71 -0.06 -15.30
C SER A 458 -5.42 -0.81 -15.61
N ARG A 459 -5.01 -1.80 -14.80
CA ARG A 459 -3.81 -2.62 -15.05
C ARG A 459 -3.89 -3.37 -16.39
N GLN A 460 -5.03 -3.97 -16.70
CA GLN A 460 -5.23 -4.70 -17.95
C GLN A 460 -5.05 -3.80 -19.17
N GLN A 461 -5.61 -2.59 -19.14
CA GLN A 461 -5.54 -1.65 -20.26
C GLN A 461 -4.19 -0.92 -20.37
N VAL A 462 -3.60 -0.56 -19.23
CA VAL A 462 -2.42 0.30 -19.15
C VAL A 462 -1.10 -0.48 -19.24
N SER A 463 -1.05 -1.76 -18.85
CA SER A 463 0.18 -2.55 -18.79
C SER A 463 1.01 -2.51 -20.09
N SER A 464 0.36 -2.70 -21.24
CA SER A 464 1.01 -2.65 -22.56
C SER A 464 1.59 -1.28 -22.89
N LEU A 465 0.89 -0.20 -22.51
CA LEU A 465 1.33 1.18 -22.69
C LEU A 465 2.52 1.51 -21.79
N GLN A 466 2.50 1.04 -20.54
CA GLN A 466 3.61 1.22 -19.59
C GLN A 466 4.88 0.49 -20.03
N ASP A 467 4.76 -0.73 -20.56
CA ASP A 467 5.92 -1.47 -21.06
C ASP A 467 6.52 -0.77 -22.29
N ARG A 468 5.68 -0.25 -23.19
CA ARG A 468 6.13 0.58 -24.32
C ARG A 468 6.76 1.90 -23.87
N TYR A 469 6.20 2.55 -22.86
CA TYR A 469 6.74 3.77 -22.25
C TYR A 469 8.15 3.52 -21.67
N LYS A 470 8.33 2.44 -20.90
CA LYS A 470 9.64 2.04 -20.35
C LYS A 470 10.65 1.72 -21.45
N GLU A 471 10.23 1.04 -22.50
CA GLU A 471 11.09 0.71 -23.63
C GLU A 471 11.58 1.97 -24.36
N LEU A 472 10.71 2.95 -24.59
CA LEU A 472 11.09 4.24 -25.19
C LEU A 472 12.06 5.02 -24.31
N LEU A 473 11.82 5.08 -23.00
CA LEU A 473 12.75 5.74 -22.07
C LEU A 473 14.15 5.12 -22.11
N GLN A 474 14.25 3.80 -22.29
CA GLN A 474 15.53 3.09 -22.34
C GLN A 474 16.23 3.19 -23.70
N LYS A 475 15.48 3.10 -24.80
CA LYS A 475 16.06 3.01 -26.16
C LYS A 475 16.18 4.36 -26.86
N SER A 476 15.30 5.30 -26.56
CA SER A 476 15.17 6.57 -27.29
C SER A 476 14.68 7.69 -26.36
N PRO A 477 15.46 8.06 -25.33
CA PRO A 477 15.06 9.08 -24.35
C PRO A 477 14.86 10.48 -24.95
N HIS A 478 15.37 10.72 -26.17
CA HIS A 478 15.23 11.99 -26.88
C HIS A 478 13.90 12.13 -27.66
N ASP A 479 13.11 11.05 -27.81
CA ASP A 479 11.80 11.07 -28.48
C ASP A 479 10.70 11.60 -27.53
N ALA A 480 10.88 12.82 -27.01
CA ALA A 480 10.02 13.42 -25.98
C ALA A 480 8.53 13.47 -26.39
N GLU A 481 8.25 13.69 -27.67
CA GLU A 481 6.88 13.78 -28.20
C GLU A 481 6.14 12.44 -28.16
N LYS A 482 6.81 11.33 -28.51
CA LYS A 482 6.21 9.98 -28.41
C LYS A 482 6.03 9.56 -26.96
N ILE A 483 6.97 9.93 -26.10
CA ILE A 483 6.89 9.67 -24.65
C ILE A 483 5.68 10.41 -24.07
N ALA A 484 5.49 11.69 -24.44
CA ALA A 484 4.35 12.49 -24.02
C ALA A 484 3.01 11.94 -24.54
N GLU A 485 2.96 11.44 -25.78
CA GLU A 485 1.76 10.85 -26.35
C GLU A 485 1.36 9.54 -25.64
N ILE A 486 2.31 8.65 -25.36
CA ILE A 486 2.00 7.42 -24.59
C ILE A 486 1.58 7.77 -23.17
N ASP A 487 2.24 8.72 -22.53
CA ASP A 487 1.89 9.19 -21.19
C ASP A 487 0.46 9.75 -21.14
N LYS A 488 0.06 10.52 -22.16
CA LYS A 488 -1.32 10.99 -22.33
C LYS A 488 -2.30 9.83 -22.50
N GLN A 489 -1.96 8.82 -23.29
CA GLN A 489 -2.80 7.62 -23.45
C GLN A 489 -2.95 6.86 -22.13
N ILE A 490 -1.87 6.72 -21.35
CA ILE A 490 -1.93 6.08 -20.04
C ILE A 490 -2.89 6.85 -19.10
N SER A 491 -2.77 8.18 -19.06
CA SER A 491 -3.65 9.03 -18.25
C SER A 491 -5.12 8.89 -18.65
N VAL A 492 -5.41 8.92 -19.96
CA VAL A 492 -6.77 8.73 -20.49
C VAL A 492 -7.34 7.38 -20.08
N CYS A 493 -6.56 6.31 -20.20
CA CYS A 493 -6.98 4.94 -19.89
C CYS A 493 -7.03 4.61 -18.38
N SER A 494 -6.57 5.50 -17.50
CA SER A 494 -6.55 5.25 -16.06
C SER A 494 -7.88 5.63 -15.40
N LEU A 495 -8.63 4.71 -14.83
CA LEU A 495 -9.86 5.02 -14.10
C LEU A 495 -9.71 4.58 -12.64
N ARG A 496 -9.96 5.48 -11.71
CA ARG A 496 -9.78 5.25 -10.27
C ARG A 496 -10.93 5.84 -9.46
N LEU A 497 -11.01 5.45 -8.18
CA LEU A 497 -12.06 5.87 -7.25
C LEU A 497 -12.16 7.40 -7.12
N GLU A 498 -11.03 8.11 -7.20
CA GLU A 498 -10.95 9.57 -7.07
C GLU A 498 -11.71 10.28 -8.20
N HIS A 499 -11.85 9.66 -9.37
CA HIS A 499 -12.66 10.22 -10.45
C HIS A 499 -14.15 10.28 -10.07
N PHE A 500 -14.66 9.26 -9.36
CA PHE A 500 -16.03 9.24 -8.86
C PHE A 500 -16.24 10.23 -7.72
N PHE A 501 -15.28 10.30 -6.78
CA PHE A 501 -15.28 11.31 -5.71
C PHE A 501 -15.31 12.73 -6.27
N GLY A 502 -14.54 12.92 -7.31
CA GLY A 502 -14.48 14.15 -8.05
C GLY A 502 -15.77 14.55 -8.75
N GLU A 503 -16.47 13.59 -9.33
CA GLU A 503 -17.80 13.77 -9.92
C GLU A 503 -18.84 14.10 -8.84
N CYS A 504 -18.75 13.49 -7.65
CA CYS A 504 -19.56 13.86 -6.48
C CYS A 504 -19.39 15.33 -6.08
N GLY A 505 -18.15 15.84 -6.05
CA GLY A 505 -17.89 17.25 -5.80
C GLY A 505 -18.57 18.16 -6.82
N ARG A 506 -18.50 17.80 -8.12
CA ARG A 506 -19.19 18.55 -9.19
C ARG A 506 -20.72 18.48 -9.09
N LEU A 507 -21.27 17.34 -8.69
CA LEU A 507 -22.71 17.19 -8.43
C LEU A 507 -23.16 18.10 -7.28
N TYR A 508 -22.34 18.19 -6.23
CA TYR A 508 -22.58 19.06 -5.09
C TYR A 508 -22.51 20.54 -5.47
N GLU A 509 -21.51 20.97 -6.24
CA GLU A 509 -21.39 22.35 -6.74
C GLU A 509 -22.63 22.80 -7.53
N CYS A 510 -23.29 21.88 -8.23
CA CYS A 510 -24.51 22.14 -8.99
C CYS A 510 -25.79 22.25 -8.13
N THR A 511 -25.76 21.93 -6.82
CA THR A 511 -26.95 21.88 -5.95
C THR A 511 -27.67 23.22 -5.78
N SER A 512 -26.93 24.33 -5.77
CA SER A 512 -27.49 25.68 -5.54
C SER A 512 -28.48 26.12 -6.62
N TYR A 513 -28.53 25.42 -7.75
CA TYR A 513 -29.43 25.70 -8.86
C TYR A 513 -30.65 24.78 -8.91
N MET A 514 -30.73 23.81 -7.99
CA MET A 514 -31.85 22.87 -7.90
C MET A 514 -32.93 23.36 -6.92
N PRO A 515 -34.21 23.01 -7.14
CA PRO A 515 -35.26 23.35 -6.18
C PRO A 515 -35.02 22.70 -4.81
N GLU A 516 -35.23 23.46 -3.73
CA GLU A 516 -34.99 23.06 -2.32
C GLU A 516 -35.72 21.77 -1.93
N TYR A 517 -36.92 21.55 -2.46
CA TYR A 517 -37.75 20.39 -2.15
C TYR A 517 -37.38 19.12 -2.93
N SER A 518 -36.44 19.17 -3.86
CA SER A 518 -36.08 18.00 -4.68
C SER A 518 -35.30 16.96 -3.87
N ARG A 519 -35.69 15.69 -3.96
CA ARG A 519 -35.00 14.57 -3.27
C ARG A 519 -33.53 14.46 -3.69
N GLN A 520 -33.25 14.73 -4.97
CA GLN A 520 -31.89 14.73 -5.53
C GLN A 520 -31.00 15.79 -4.87
N ARG A 521 -31.53 16.98 -4.59
CA ARG A 521 -30.80 18.02 -3.87
C ARG A 521 -30.47 17.58 -2.45
N LYS A 522 -31.43 17.02 -1.71
CA LYS A 522 -31.21 16.50 -0.35
C LYS A 522 -30.11 15.44 -0.29
N THR A 523 -30.10 14.49 -1.24
CA THR A 523 -29.04 13.46 -1.31
C THR A 523 -27.67 14.09 -1.59
N ARG A 524 -27.61 15.08 -2.49
CA ARG A 524 -26.34 15.77 -2.80
C ARG A 524 -25.85 16.64 -1.65
N GLU A 525 -26.76 17.28 -0.91
CA GLU A 525 -26.44 18.11 0.26
C GLU A 525 -25.84 17.31 1.43
N GLN A 526 -26.00 15.98 1.44
CA GLN A 526 -25.37 15.09 2.43
C GLN A 526 -23.92 14.72 2.08
N LEU A 527 -23.48 14.94 0.83
CA LEU A 527 -22.16 14.54 0.37
C LEU A 527 -21.00 15.18 1.16
N PRO A 528 -21.02 16.48 1.49
CA PRO A 528 -19.93 17.07 2.27
C PRO A 528 -19.70 16.37 3.61
N SER A 529 -20.78 16.08 4.34
CA SER A 529 -20.73 15.38 5.63
C SER A 529 -20.21 13.95 5.50
N LEU A 530 -20.66 13.26 4.44
CA LEU A 530 -20.20 11.91 4.11
C LEU A 530 -18.69 11.86 3.82
N PHE A 531 -18.18 12.81 3.05
CA PHE A 531 -16.76 12.87 2.69
C PHE A 531 -15.88 13.38 3.83
N ALA A 532 -16.42 14.20 4.74
CA ALA A 532 -15.76 14.53 5.99
C ALA A 532 -15.57 13.26 6.86
N GLN A 533 -16.57 12.38 6.91
CA GLN A 533 -16.43 11.08 7.57
C GLN A 533 -15.39 10.20 6.87
N LEU A 534 -15.43 10.09 5.53
CA LEU A 534 -14.42 9.31 4.79
C LEU A 534 -12.98 9.81 5.03
N LEU A 535 -12.78 11.12 5.18
CA LEU A 535 -11.49 11.69 5.56
C LEU A 535 -11.05 11.25 6.97
N LEU A 536 -11.96 11.23 7.95
CA LEU A 536 -11.69 10.71 9.31
C LEU A 536 -11.36 9.21 9.30
N ASP A 537 -11.94 8.48 8.36
CA ASP A 537 -11.73 7.04 8.16
C ASP A 537 -10.43 6.72 7.40
N GLY A 538 -9.73 7.75 6.91
CA GLY A 538 -8.45 7.62 6.22
C GLY A 538 -8.54 7.39 4.71
N PHE A 539 -9.66 7.74 4.07
CA PHE A 539 -9.71 7.82 2.61
C PHE A 539 -9.14 9.16 2.12
N PRO A 540 -8.33 9.16 1.05
CA PRO A 540 -7.80 10.40 0.48
C PRO A 540 -8.90 11.21 -0.24
N LEU A 541 -8.85 12.53 -0.11
CA LEU A 541 -9.68 13.48 -0.85
C LEU A 541 -8.82 14.32 -1.78
N GLU A 542 -9.24 14.49 -3.04
CA GLU A 542 -8.58 15.40 -3.98
C GLU A 542 -8.82 16.86 -3.57
N LEU A 543 -7.74 17.57 -3.22
CA LEU A 543 -7.75 19.00 -2.91
C LEU A 543 -7.64 19.84 -4.17
N VAL A 544 -6.72 19.47 -5.06
CA VAL A 544 -6.49 20.15 -6.33
C VAL A 544 -6.62 19.13 -7.45
N ASP A 545 -7.58 19.37 -8.34
CA ASP A 545 -7.70 18.63 -9.60
C ASP A 545 -6.56 19.09 -10.51
N GLY A 546 -5.55 18.26 -10.76
CA GLY A 546 -4.42 18.66 -11.59
C GLY A 546 -4.65 18.53 -13.10
N ASP A 547 -5.74 17.90 -13.55
CA ASP A 547 -6.15 17.94 -14.96
C ASP A 547 -6.70 19.32 -15.31
N ALA A 548 -7.48 19.90 -14.40
CA ALA A 548 -8.03 21.24 -14.53
C ALA A 548 -7.14 22.33 -13.91
N ALA A 549 -6.19 21.94 -13.05
CA ALA A 549 -5.42 22.79 -12.13
C ALA A 549 -6.30 23.78 -11.37
N ASN A 550 -7.38 23.27 -10.78
CA ASN A 550 -8.36 24.09 -10.08
C ASN A 550 -8.89 23.39 -8.83
N ILE A 551 -9.39 24.19 -7.90
CA ILE A 551 -9.99 23.74 -6.64
C ILE A 551 -11.48 23.96 -6.75
N GLN A 552 -12.25 22.93 -6.42
CA GLN A 552 -13.69 23.06 -6.25
C GLN A 552 -13.95 23.74 -4.89
N MET A 553 -13.85 25.07 -4.88
CA MET A 553 -13.75 25.85 -3.64
C MET A 553 -14.93 25.62 -2.69
N LYS A 554 -16.17 25.58 -3.17
CA LYS A 554 -17.33 25.37 -2.31
C LYS A 554 -17.37 23.93 -1.82
N TRP A 555 -17.12 22.95 -2.68
CA TRP A 555 -17.01 21.54 -2.28
C TRP A 555 -16.00 21.32 -1.15
N ILE A 556 -14.75 21.78 -1.33
CA ILE A 556 -13.69 21.61 -0.33
C ILE A 556 -14.02 22.41 0.94
N THR A 557 -14.53 23.63 0.82
CA THR A 557 -14.91 24.44 1.98
C THR A 557 -15.97 23.74 2.81
N ASP A 558 -17.02 23.20 2.18
CA ASP A 558 -18.13 22.57 2.88
C ASP A 558 -17.73 21.22 3.50
N VAL A 559 -16.89 20.43 2.82
CA VAL A 559 -16.32 19.19 3.40
C VAL A 559 -15.45 19.51 4.63
N LEU A 560 -14.55 20.49 4.53
CA LEU A 560 -13.70 20.88 5.66
C LEU A 560 -14.49 21.53 6.79
N THR A 561 -15.62 22.18 6.48
CA THR A 561 -16.54 22.74 7.47
C THR A 561 -17.27 21.63 8.23
N GLU A 562 -17.79 20.62 7.54
CA GLU A 562 -18.38 19.43 8.16
C GLU A 562 -17.36 18.65 9.00
N LEU A 563 -16.11 18.55 8.52
CA LEU A 563 -15.01 17.97 9.29
C LEU A 563 -14.75 18.77 10.57
N HIS A 564 -14.68 20.09 10.47
CA HIS A 564 -14.50 20.97 11.62
C HIS A 564 -15.60 20.79 12.68
N TYR A 565 -16.87 20.66 12.27
CA TYR A 565 -17.97 20.37 13.20
C TYR A 565 -17.87 18.97 13.81
N SER A 566 -17.55 17.97 12.99
CA SER A 566 -17.38 16.57 13.44
C SER A 566 -16.27 16.44 14.49
N MET A 567 -15.28 17.33 14.45
CA MET A 567 -14.19 17.39 15.41
C MET A 567 -14.40 18.38 16.58
N GLN A 568 -15.65 18.77 16.86
CA GLN A 568 -16.04 19.66 17.97
C GLN A 568 -15.56 21.12 17.84
N SER A 569 -15.31 21.58 16.62
CA SER A 569 -15.13 23.00 16.25
C SER A 569 -13.98 23.75 16.93
N ASN A 570 -13.00 23.07 17.51
CA ASN A 570 -11.82 23.70 18.14
C ASN A 570 -10.51 22.97 17.83
N SER A 571 -10.51 22.14 16.79
CA SER A 571 -9.38 21.27 16.47
C SER A 571 -8.23 22.05 15.85
N LYS A 572 -7.04 21.82 16.37
CA LYS A 572 -5.80 22.33 15.81
C LYS A 572 -5.25 21.34 14.78
N LEU A 573 -4.92 21.83 13.61
CA LEU A 573 -4.39 21.03 12.51
C LEU A 573 -2.91 21.31 12.31
N LYS A 574 -2.11 20.26 12.12
CA LYS A 574 -0.75 20.35 11.60
C LYS A 574 -0.72 19.82 10.17
N VAL A 575 -0.17 20.57 9.23
CA VAL A 575 -0.16 20.22 7.80
C VAL A 575 1.25 19.82 7.37
N VAL A 576 1.37 18.61 6.82
CA VAL A 576 2.61 18.04 6.28
C VAL A 576 2.44 17.78 4.79
N THR A 577 3.19 18.49 3.94
CA THR A 577 3.17 18.30 2.49
C THR A 577 4.44 17.61 2.01
N ILE A 578 4.33 16.77 0.98
CA ILE A 578 5.48 16.29 0.21
C ILE A 578 5.44 16.82 -1.23
N ILE A 579 6.57 17.31 -1.72
CA ILE A 579 6.77 17.79 -3.09
C ILE A 579 8.04 17.20 -3.70
N GLY A 580 8.07 17.13 -5.03
CA GLY A 580 9.24 16.70 -5.79
C GLY A 580 8.86 16.03 -7.10
N ALA A 581 9.88 15.60 -7.85
CA ALA A 581 9.69 15.04 -9.19
C ALA A 581 8.73 13.84 -9.20
N GLU A 582 8.11 13.63 -10.36
CA GLU A 582 7.33 12.43 -10.62
C GLU A 582 8.18 11.16 -10.41
N ASN A 583 7.58 10.10 -9.87
CA ASN A 583 8.22 8.82 -9.60
C ASN A 583 9.41 8.86 -8.62
N SER A 584 9.56 9.92 -7.80
CA SER A 584 10.59 10.01 -6.74
C SER A 584 10.28 9.19 -5.48
N GLY A 585 9.13 8.52 -5.42
CA GLY A 585 8.71 7.70 -4.27
C GLY A 585 8.01 8.48 -3.14
N LYS A 586 7.41 9.64 -3.43
CA LYS A 586 6.72 10.50 -2.44
C LYS A 586 5.61 9.78 -1.68
N SER A 587 4.62 9.27 -2.40
CA SER A 587 3.49 8.53 -1.85
C SER A 587 3.98 7.26 -1.14
N THR A 588 5.01 6.58 -1.67
CA THR A 588 5.65 5.43 -1.00
C THR A 588 6.25 5.81 0.37
N LEU A 589 6.94 6.96 0.45
CA LEU A 589 7.53 7.45 1.68
C LEU A 589 6.45 7.85 2.69
N LEU A 590 5.42 8.58 2.27
CA LEU A 590 4.29 8.93 3.12
C LEU A 590 3.57 7.68 3.66
N ASN A 591 3.24 6.73 2.79
CA ASN A 591 2.61 5.47 3.17
C ASN A 591 3.47 4.66 4.14
N THR A 592 4.81 4.75 4.05
CA THR A 592 5.72 4.07 4.98
C THR A 592 5.81 4.80 6.33
N MET A 593 5.87 6.13 6.34
CA MET A 593 5.97 6.92 7.58
C MET A 593 4.68 6.87 8.39
N PHE A 594 3.55 7.04 7.72
CA PHE A 594 2.26 7.29 8.38
C PHE A 594 1.24 6.17 8.20
N GLY A 595 1.51 5.16 7.38
CA GLY A 595 0.52 4.11 7.05
C GLY A 595 -0.67 4.62 6.24
N VAL A 596 -0.58 5.84 5.68
CA VAL A 596 -1.56 6.43 4.77
C VAL A 596 -1.68 5.63 3.46
N ARG A 597 -2.74 5.90 2.70
CA ARG A 597 -3.19 5.07 1.57
C ARG A 597 -3.18 5.85 0.26
N PHE A 598 -2.17 6.70 0.04
CA PHE A 598 -1.99 7.36 -1.25
C PHE A 598 -1.64 6.34 -2.34
N ALA A 599 -2.16 6.54 -3.55
CA ALA A 599 -1.90 5.66 -4.68
C ALA A 599 -0.39 5.59 -4.99
N VAL A 600 0.11 4.40 -5.33
CA VAL A 600 1.53 4.18 -5.68
C VAL A 600 1.59 3.42 -7.01
N SER A 601 1.58 4.13 -8.13
CA SER A 601 1.67 3.48 -9.45
C SER A 601 2.44 4.32 -10.45
N LYS A 602 3.43 3.70 -11.12
CA LYS A 602 4.28 4.37 -12.10
C LYS A 602 3.47 4.80 -13.32
N GLY A 603 3.44 6.10 -13.61
CA GLY A 603 2.91 6.66 -14.85
C GLY A 603 1.38 6.74 -14.96
N THR A 604 0.62 6.43 -13.90
CA THR A 604 -0.86 6.63 -13.86
C THR A 604 -1.28 7.67 -12.83
N CYS A 605 -0.33 8.36 -12.19
CA CYS A 605 -0.59 9.40 -11.22
C CYS A 605 -1.42 10.52 -11.85
N THR A 606 -2.67 10.63 -11.42
CA THR A 606 -3.51 11.80 -11.66
C THR A 606 -2.80 13.01 -11.08
N ARG A 607 -2.50 14.00 -11.92
CA ARG A 607 -1.87 15.25 -11.48
C ARG A 607 -2.76 15.90 -10.42
N GLY A 608 -2.16 16.51 -9.40
CA GLY A 608 -2.94 17.23 -8.39
C GLY A 608 -2.34 17.16 -7.00
N ALA A 609 -3.18 17.45 -6.02
CA ALA A 609 -2.85 17.32 -4.60
C ALA A 609 -3.98 16.61 -3.87
N PHE A 610 -3.63 15.61 -3.06
CA PHE A 610 -4.57 14.80 -2.29
C PHE A 610 -4.29 14.96 -0.80
N ILE A 611 -5.36 15.09 -0.01
CA ILE A 611 -5.29 15.19 1.46
C ILE A 611 -5.77 13.91 2.13
N GLN A 612 -5.11 13.51 3.21
CA GLN A 612 -5.57 12.47 4.12
C GLN A 612 -5.33 12.92 5.57
N LEU A 613 -6.26 12.58 6.47
CA LEU A 613 -6.19 12.97 7.87
C LEU A 613 -5.66 11.82 8.74
N ILE A 614 -4.88 12.17 9.76
CA ILE A 614 -4.39 11.26 10.80
C ILE A 614 -4.74 11.87 12.15
N ASN A 615 -5.40 11.08 13.00
CA ASN A 615 -5.78 11.52 14.34
C ASN A 615 -4.59 11.50 15.31
N VAL A 616 -4.55 12.45 16.24
CA VAL A 616 -3.60 12.45 17.36
C VAL A 616 -4.31 11.98 18.61
N ASN A 617 -3.72 10.98 19.27
CA ASN A 617 -4.24 10.43 20.51
C ASN A 617 -4.35 11.52 21.57
N LYS A 618 -5.41 11.47 22.39
CA LYS A 618 -5.71 12.47 23.45
C LYS A 618 -4.50 12.78 24.32
N ASP A 619 -3.67 11.79 24.62
CA ASP A 619 -2.47 11.94 25.46
C ASP A 619 -1.36 12.73 24.77
N MET A 620 -1.35 12.77 23.43
CA MET A 620 -0.35 13.46 22.61
C MET A 620 -0.78 14.83 22.12
N ARG A 621 -2.08 15.16 22.14
CA ARG A 621 -2.57 16.45 21.63
C ARG A 621 -1.92 17.65 22.30
N LYS A 622 -1.69 17.57 23.61
CA LYS A 622 -1.04 18.64 24.39
C LYS A 622 0.45 18.79 24.04
N GLU A 623 1.15 17.66 23.87
CA GLU A 623 2.57 17.67 23.50
C GLU A 623 2.74 18.17 22.08
N MET A 624 1.98 17.63 21.13
CA MET A 624 2.04 17.96 19.71
C MET A 624 1.51 19.36 19.37
N GLY A 625 0.68 19.93 20.25
CA GLY A 625 -0.02 21.19 20.01
C GLY A 625 -1.10 21.11 18.92
N CYS A 626 -1.43 19.91 18.41
CA CYS A 626 -2.46 19.67 17.40
C CYS A 626 -3.34 18.45 17.74
N ASP A 627 -4.56 18.45 17.21
CA ASP A 627 -5.53 17.36 17.33
C ASP A 627 -5.41 16.35 16.18
N CYS A 628 -5.01 16.81 15.00
CA CYS A 628 -4.82 15.99 13.80
C CYS A 628 -3.64 16.47 12.96
N ILE A 629 -3.14 15.56 12.13
CA ILE A 629 -2.17 15.83 11.07
C ILE A 629 -2.88 15.64 9.73
N MET A 630 -2.87 16.67 8.88
CA MET A 630 -3.28 16.55 7.48
C MET A 630 -2.04 16.36 6.62
N VAL A 631 -1.98 15.23 5.93
CA VAL A 631 -0.91 14.91 4.99
C VAL A 631 -1.38 15.29 3.59
N ILE A 632 -0.57 16.05 2.85
CA ILE A 632 -0.81 16.42 1.46
C ILE A 632 0.22 15.74 0.57
N ASP A 633 -0.24 14.83 -0.29
CA ASP A 633 0.57 14.23 -1.34
C ASP A 633 0.38 15.00 -2.65
N THR A 634 1.48 15.44 -3.26
CA THR A 634 1.44 16.08 -4.58
C THR A 634 1.82 15.07 -5.66
N GLU A 635 0.97 14.89 -6.66
CA GLU A 635 1.20 13.96 -7.76
C GLU A 635 1.50 14.72 -9.07
N GLY A 636 2.40 14.16 -9.90
CA GLY A 636 2.51 14.53 -11.31
C GLY A 636 3.14 15.89 -11.66
N LEU A 637 3.97 16.49 -10.79
CA LEU A 637 4.69 17.72 -11.13
C LEU A 637 5.77 17.42 -12.20
N LYS A 638 5.56 17.90 -13.42
CA LYS A 638 6.44 17.72 -14.60
C LYS A 638 6.98 19.07 -15.06
N PRO A 639 8.19 19.48 -14.62
CA PRO A 639 8.73 20.81 -14.92
C PRO A 639 9.03 21.12 -16.41
N ASP A 640 9.06 20.12 -17.32
CA ASP A 640 9.78 20.28 -18.62
C ASP A 640 9.04 19.99 -19.95
N GLN A 641 7.81 19.48 -20.00
CA GLN A 641 7.12 19.30 -21.31
C GLN A 641 6.62 20.62 -21.92
N MET A 642 7.49 21.39 -22.56
CA MET A 642 7.11 22.56 -23.36
C MET A 642 6.24 22.12 -24.56
N VAL A 643 4.95 21.92 -24.34
CA VAL A 643 3.96 21.94 -25.42
C VAL A 643 3.60 23.40 -25.63
N GLN A 644 3.92 23.93 -26.81
CA GLN A 644 3.48 25.27 -27.20
C GLN A 644 1.95 25.35 -27.03
N ASP A 645 1.48 26.39 -26.33
CA ASP A 645 0.08 26.70 -25.99
C ASP A 645 -0.62 25.95 -24.83
N ASP A 646 0.03 24.98 -24.16
CA ASP A 646 -0.51 24.42 -22.89
C ASP A 646 0.26 24.99 -21.69
N HIS A 647 -0.38 25.84 -20.88
CA HIS A 647 0.19 26.45 -19.67
C HIS A 647 0.45 25.44 -18.53
N SER A 648 0.75 24.18 -18.85
CA SER A 648 0.86 23.05 -17.93
C SER A 648 1.97 23.20 -16.88
N HIS A 649 3.08 23.87 -17.19
CA HIS A 649 4.19 24.14 -16.25
C HIS A 649 3.85 25.13 -15.15
N GLU A 650 3.08 26.16 -15.51
CA GLU A 650 2.64 27.13 -14.52
C GLU A 650 1.66 26.50 -13.53
N ARG A 651 0.85 25.53 -13.99
CA ARG A 651 -0.10 24.79 -13.16
C ARG A 651 0.64 24.00 -12.07
N ASP A 652 1.67 23.24 -12.43
CA ASP A 652 2.44 22.46 -11.45
C ASP A 652 3.12 23.36 -10.41
N LYS A 653 3.66 24.49 -10.86
CA LYS A 653 4.22 25.51 -9.97
C LYS A 653 3.18 26.08 -9.01
N GLU A 654 1.95 26.28 -9.47
CA GLU A 654 0.84 26.78 -8.65
C GLU A 654 0.32 25.77 -7.64
N VAL A 655 0.17 24.50 -8.02
CA VAL A 655 -0.19 23.42 -7.09
C VAL A 655 0.87 23.32 -5.98
N ALA A 656 2.15 23.29 -6.35
CA ALA A 656 3.24 23.28 -5.37
C ALA A 656 3.22 24.54 -4.48
N SER A 657 3.07 25.74 -5.06
CA SER A 657 2.94 26.99 -4.31
C SER A 657 1.84 26.91 -3.25
N LEU A 658 0.65 26.44 -3.63
CA LEU A 658 -0.47 26.31 -2.72
C LEU A 658 -0.20 25.32 -1.60
N CYS A 659 0.27 24.11 -1.94
CA CYS A 659 0.48 23.06 -0.93
C CYS A 659 1.54 23.49 0.09
N VAL A 660 2.64 24.08 -0.37
CA VAL A 660 3.68 24.64 0.51
C VAL A 660 3.12 25.79 1.36
N ALA A 661 2.26 26.64 0.79
CA ALA A 661 1.63 27.74 1.53
C ALA A 661 0.66 27.29 2.64
N LEU A 662 0.01 26.15 2.46
CA LEU A 662 -0.86 25.54 3.46
C LEU A 662 -0.10 24.80 4.57
N SER A 663 1.20 24.55 4.39
CA SER A 663 1.97 23.62 5.21
C SER A 663 2.63 24.25 6.42
N ASP A 664 2.69 23.50 7.51
CA ASP A 664 3.62 23.77 8.62
C ASP A 664 4.98 23.11 8.33
N VAL A 665 4.96 21.93 7.70
CA VAL A 665 6.16 21.18 7.32
C VAL A 665 6.09 20.75 5.85
N THR A 666 7.18 20.94 5.11
CA THR A 666 7.30 20.57 3.70
C THR A 666 8.47 19.60 3.51
N ILE A 667 8.19 18.44 2.92
CA ILE A 667 9.19 17.43 2.54
C ILE A 667 9.49 17.60 1.06
N VAL A 668 10.75 17.86 0.70
CA VAL A 668 11.20 18.01 -0.67
C VAL A 668 12.00 16.78 -1.08
N THR A 669 11.45 15.94 -1.95
CA THR A 669 12.18 14.77 -2.45
C THR A 669 13.08 15.15 -3.62
N VAL A 670 14.37 14.86 -3.49
CA VAL A 670 15.40 15.04 -4.52
C VAL A 670 15.84 13.67 -5.02
N SER A 671 15.78 13.47 -6.34
CA SER A 671 16.23 12.22 -6.98
C SER A 671 17.73 12.26 -7.28
N ARG A 672 18.34 11.08 -7.46
CA ARG A 672 19.76 10.90 -7.79
C ARG A 672 20.15 11.42 -9.18
N ASP A 673 19.18 11.57 -10.10
CA ASP A 673 19.44 12.10 -11.43
C ASP A 673 19.58 13.63 -11.36
N ASN A 674 20.83 14.12 -11.24
CA ASN A 674 21.20 15.53 -11.17
C ASN A 674 20.62 16.39 -12.32
N SER A 675 20.15 15.78 -13.42
CA SER A 675 19.57 16.50 -14.54
C SER A 675 18.27 17.24 -14.19
N ARG A 676 17.52 16.76 -13.17
CA ARG A 676 16.22 17.32 -12.76
C ARG A 676 16.20 17.96 -11.38
N GLU A 677 17.32 17.90 -10.67
CA GLU A 677 17.45 18.47 -9.33
C GLU A 677 17.18 19.98 -9.38
N LYS A 678 17.77 20.67 -10.35
CA LYS A 678 17.62 22.11 -10.51
C LYS A 678 16.15 22.52 -10.74
N ASP A 679 15.39 21.77 -11.52
CA ASP A 679 14.00 22.11 -11.82
C ASP A 679 13.10 21.96 -10.59
N ILE A 680 13.37 20.96 -9.73
CA ILE A 680 12.71 20.80 -8.44
C ILE A 680 13.06 21.97 -7.53
N LEU A 681 14.33 22.38 -7.47
CA LEU A 681 14.74 23.51 -6.65
C LEU A 681 14.13 24.83 -7.15
N GLU A 682 14.02 25.03 -8.46
CA GLU A 682 13.32 26.18 -9.06
C GLU A 682 11.82 26.16 -8.75
N LEU A 683 11.16 25.00 -8.79
CA LEU A 683 9.78 24.80 -8.37
C LEU A 683 9.57 25.18 -6.90
N VAL A 684 10.45 24.68 -6.02
CA VAL A 684 10.45 24.93 -4.58
C VAL A 684 10.64 26.43 -4.31
N LEU A 685 11.63 27.05 -4.94
CA LEU A 685 11.89 28.49 -4.81
C LEU A 685 10.73 29.34 -5.33
N HIS A 686 10.13 28.96 -6.46
CA HIS A 686 8.94 29.64 -6.96
C HIS A 686 7.77 29.53 -5.97
N ALA A 687 7.54 28.35 -5.38
CA ALA A 687 6.55 28.16 -4.32
C ALA A 687 6.78 29.11 -3.14
N PHE A 688 8.03 29.22 -2.71
CA PHE A 688 8.46 30.05 -1.60
C PHE A 688 8.44 31.56 -1.86
N THR A 689 8.63 32.02 -3.11
CA THR A 689 8.51 33.46 -3.43
C THR A 689 7.14 34.01 -3.10
N ARG A 690 6.09 33.21 -3.38
CA ARG A 690 4.70 33.60 -3.18
C ARG A 690 4.28 33.59 -1.71
N LEU A 691 5.12 33.05 -0.82
CA LEU A 691 4.87 32.98 0.62
C LEU A 691 5.28 34.23 1.39
N LYS A 692 6.07 35.13 0.80
CA LYS A 692 6.48 36.38 1.47
C LYS A 692 5.26 37.21 1.90
N ASP A 693 4.22 37.25 1.07
CA ASP A 693 2.99 37.99 1.35
C ASP A 693 2.19 37.40 2.52
N ALA A 694 2.42 36.12 2.87
CA ALA A 694 1.71 35.39 3.92
C ALA A 694 2.45 35.34 5.27
N SER A 695 3.68 35.85 5.37
CA SER A 695 4.53 35.86 6.59
C SER A 695 4.71 34.49 7.29
N LYS A 696 4.50 33.38 6.58
CA LYS A 696 4.70 32.02 7.07
C LYS A 696 5.96 31.41 6.46
N LYS A 697 6.74 30.71 7.27
CA LYS A 697 7.92 29.94 6.84
C LYS A 697 7.72 28.49 7.26
N PRO A 698 7.42 27.57 6.34
CA PRO A 698 7.31 26.17 6.71
C PRO A 698 8.71 25.61 7.02
N LEU A 699 8.73 24.60 7.89
CA LEU A 699 9.92 23.78 8.12
C LEU A 699 10.14 22.86 6.93
N CYS A 700 11.32 22.93 6.32
CA CYS A 700 11.65 22.14 5.14
C CYS A 700 12.55 20.97 5.49
N HIS A 701 12.24 19.79 4.97
CA HIS A 701 13.09 18.60 5.02
C HIS A 701 13.44 18.16 3.60
N PHE A 702 14.73 18.03 3.28
CA PHE A 702 15.18 17.52 1.99
C PHE A 702 15.45 16.02 2.11
N VAL A 703 14.83 15.24 1.22
CA VAL A 703 14.93 13.78 1.20
C VAL A 703 15.61 13.34 -0.09
N HIS A 704 16.82 12.81 0.03
CA HIS A 704 17.56 12.22 -1.07
C HIS A 704 17.22 10.72 -1.16
N ALA A 705 16.38 10.37 -2.12
CA ALA A 705 15.86 9.01 -2.27
C ALA A 705 16.83 8.07 -3.01
N ASN A 706 16.76 6.77 -2.70
CA ASN A 706 17.50 5.70 -3.37
C ASN A 706 19.04 5.86 -3.27
N MET A 707 19.51 6.28 -2.10
CA MET A 707 20.93 6.51 -1.81
C MET A 707 21.47 5.38 -0.93
N SER A 708 22.28 4.49 -1.48
CA SER A 708 23.01 3.47 -0.70
C SER A 708 24.07 4.11 0.20
N ASP A 709 24.38 3.51 1.35
CA ASP A 709 25.34 3.95 2.39
C ASP A 709 26.47 4.88 1.90
N MET A 710 26.15 6.18 1.81
CA MET A 710 27.13 7.22 1.51
C MET A 710 27.87 7.60 2.79
N PRO A 711 29.21 7.75 2.77
CA PRO A 711 29.98 8.29 3.87
C PRO A 711 29.45 9.65 4.35
N VAL A 712 29.52 9.92 5.66
CA VAL A 712 29.06 11.18 6.27
C VAL A 712 29.68 12.42 5.62
N VAL A 713 30.95 12.33 5.22
CA VAL A 713 31.67 13.43 4.54
C VAL A 713 31.02 13.79 3.20
N GLU A 714 30.57 12.80 2.44
CA GLU A 714 29.91 13.03 1.15
C GLU A 714 28.49 13.57 1.31
N ARG A 715 27.78 13.16 2.37
CA ARG A 715 26.46 13.74 2.73
C ARG A 715 26.60 15.23 3.02
N LYS A 716 27.50 15.60 3.95
CA LYS A 716 27.75 17.00 4.31
C LYS A 716 28.18 17.86 3.13
N ARG A 717 29.00 17.30 2.24
CA ARG A 717 29.39 17.98 1.00
C ARG A 717 28.18 18.27 0.13
N ARG A 718 27.28 17.30 -0.05
CA ARG A 718 26.08 17.48 -0.88
C ARG A 718 25.07 18.43 -0.26
N ASP A 719 24.89 18.39 1.06
CA ASP A 719 24.05 19.35 1.79
C ASP A 719 24.55 20.79 1.58
N LYS A 720 25.88 20.97 1.57
CA LYS A 720 26.51 22.25 1.25
C LYS A 720 26.29 22.66 -0.21
N GLU A 721 26.48 21.75 -1.16
CA GLU A 721 26.24 21.98 -2.59
C GLU A 721 24.78 22.38 -2.85
N LEU A 722 23.81 21.72 -2.22
CA LEU A 722 22.38 22.03 -2.29
C LEU A 722 22.10 23.47 -1.81
N MET A 723 22.69 23.87 -0.68
CA MET A 723 22.53 25.22 -0.14
C MET A 723 23.16 26.30 -1.02
N GLU A 724 24.33 26.02 -1.60
CA GLU A 724 24.97 26.90 -2.57
C GLU A 724 24.10 27.08 -3.82
N GLN A 725 23.53 25.99 -4.35
CA GLN A 725 22.63 26.03 -5.50
C GLN A 725 21.36 26.84 -5.22
N LEU A 726 20.69 26.61 -4.08
CA LEU A 726 19.50 27.37 -3.68
C LEU A 726 19.82 28.87 -3.55
N SER A 727 20.94 29.20 -2.91
CA SER A 727 21.40 30.59 -2.75
C SER A 727 21.72 31.24 -4.10
N GLU A 728 22.30 30.49 -5.02
CA GLU A 728 22.59 30.95 -6.37
C GLU A 728 21.32 31.22 -7.18
N LEU A 729 20.34 30.33 -7.10
CA LEU A 729 19.04 30.48 -7.76
C LEU A 729 18.30 31.72 -7.24
N ILE A 730 18.26 31.95 -5.91
CA ILE A 730 17.69 33.17 -5.31
C ILE A 730 18.38 34.43 -5.85
N ARG A 731 19.73 34.42 -5.93
CA ARG A 731 20.50 35.57 -6.43
C ARG A 731 20.29 35.83 -7.92
N LYS A 732 19.95 34.80 -8.71
CA LYS A 732 19.71 34.91 -10.16
C LYS A 732 18.27 35.31 -10.49
N ASP A 733 17.31 34.96 -9.64
CA ASP A 733 15.90 35.21 -9.90
C ASP A 733 15.50 36.70 -9.69
N ALA A 734 14.92 37.30 -10.73
CA ALA A 734 14.52 38.70 -10.72
C ALA A 734 13.24 38.95 -9.90
N GLY A 735 12.36 37.95 -9.78
CA GLY A 735 11.17 38.00 -8.94
C GLY A 735 11.51 37.98 -7.45
N MET A 736 12.46 37.13 -7.05
CA MET A 736 13.02 37.08 -5.69
C MET A 736 13.59 38.42 -5.26
N LYS A 737 14.38 39.07 -6.14
CA LYS A 737 14.96 40.39 -5.87
C LYS A 737 13.89 41.47 -5.70
N LYS A 738 12.86 41.46 -6.55
CA LYS A 738 11.72 42.39 -6.42
C LYS A 738 10.93 42.15 -5.13
N ALA A 739 10.92 40.91 -4.66
CA ALA A 739 10.35 40.52 -3.39
C ALA A 739 11.34 40.63 -2.23
N ASP A 740 12.45 41.37 -2.30
CA ASP A 740 13.48 41.48 -1.24
C ASP A 740 13.93 40.15 -0.58
N ILE A 741 13.86 39.04 -1.31
CA ILE A 741 14.34 37.74 -0.84
C ILE A 741 15.82 37.65 -1.20
N THR A 742 16.69 37.60 -0.20
CA THR A 742 18.15 37.59 -0.40
C THR A 742 18.81 36.31 0.11
N LYS A 743 18.14 35.61 1.02
CA LYS A 743 18.61 34.37 1.63
C LYS A 743 17.50 33.33 1.66
N VAL A 744 17.90 32.05 1.69
CA VAL A 744 16.98 30.91 1.84
C VAL A 744 16.14 31.01 3.14
N SER A 745 16.76 31.49 4.22
CA SER A 745 16.11 31.72 5.52
C SER A 745 14.97 32.76 5.48
N ASP A 746 14.89 33.58 4.43
CA ASP A 746 13.84 34.58 4.28
C ASP A 746 12.50 33.92 3.93
N VAL A 747 12.52 32.70 3.37
CA VAL A 747 11.33 32.03 2.83
C VAL A 747 11.02 30.67 3.45
N MET A 748 12.01 29.99 4.04
CA MET A 748 11.80 28.70 4.70
C MET A 748 12.68 28.51 5.92
N GLU A 749 12.23 27.68 6.85
CA GLU A 749 13.05 27.19 7.96
C GLU A 749 13.76 25.91 7.51
N PHE A 750 15.09 25.92 7.54
CA PHE A 750 15.90 24.79 7.11
C PHE A 750 17.23 24.77 7.86
N ASP A 751 17.57 23.62 8.43
CA ASP A 751 18.86 23.35 9.06
C ASP A 751 19.53 22.16 8.34
N PRO A 752 20.63 22.38 7.59
CA PRO A 752 21.30 21.31 6.84
C PRO A 752 21.68 20.10 7.69
N ASP A 753 22.05 20.30 8.97
CA ASP A 753 22.53 19.22 9.83
C ASP A 753 21.38 18.33 10.34
N THR A 754 20.15 18.86 10.40
CA THR A 754 18.99 18.12 10.96
C THR A 754 17.83 17.92 9.99
N CYS A 755 17.87 18.58 8.82
CA CYS A 755 16.78 18.58 7.86
C CYS A 755 17.11 17.87 6.54
N SER A 756 18.34 17.38 6.35
CA SER A 756 18.74 16.54 5.23
C SER A 756 18.66 15.05 5.56
N TRP A 757 17.89 14.30 4.78
CA TRP A 757 17.63 12.88 4.97
C TRP A 757 18.08 12.08 3.75
N TYR A 758 18.79 10.97 4.00
CA TYR A 758 19.32 10.09 2.96
C TYR A 758 18.65 8.74 3.09
N ILE A 759 17.68 8.48 2.22
CA ILE A 759 16.85 7.28 2.30
C ILE A 759 17.44 6.18 1.40
N PRO A 760 17.72 4.99 1.93
CA PRO A 760 18.28 3.88 1.16
C PRO A 760 17.30 3.33 0.10
N PRO A 761 17.72 2.39 -0.75
CA PRO A 761 16.81 1.72 -1.67
C PRO A 761 15.67 1.00 -0.93
N LEU A 762 14.48 1.03 -1.54
CA LEU A 762 13.26 0.45 -0.96
C LEU A 762 13.37 -1.05 -0.69
N TRP A 763 14.05 -1.78 -1.58
CA TRP A 763 14.11 -3.24 -1.56
C TRP A 763 15.48 -3.73 -1.09
N HIS A 764 15.49 -4.71 -0.19
CA HIS A 764 16.70 -5.44 0.18
C HIS A 764 16.87 -6.68 -0.70
N GLY A 765 17.50 -6.49 -1.86
CA GLY A 765 17.72 -7.52 -2.89
C GLY A 765 16.91 -7.27 -4.16
N THR A 766 16.74 -8.30 -4.98
CA THR A 766 16.03 -8.20 -6.27
C THR A 766 14.57 -8.62 -6.14
N PRO A 767 13.59 -7.73 -6.36
CA PRO A 767 12.18 -8.10 -6.46
C PRO A 767 11.94 -9.18 -7.53
N PRO A 768 10.90 -10.04 -7.40
CA PRO A 768 9.77 -9.90 -6.47
C PRO A 768 9.89 -10.68 -5.15
N MET A 769 10.96 -11.46 -4.98
CA MET A 769 11.22 -12.22 -3.74
C MET A 769 12.02 -11.44 -2.69
N ALA A 770 12.33 -10.16 -2.96
CA ALA A 770 12.93 -9.24 -2.01
C ALA A 770 11.88 -8.70 -1.04
N HIS A 771 12.29 -8.48 0.21
CA HIS A 771 11.49 -7.75 1.21
C HIS A 771 11.88 -6.26 1.21
N PHE A 772 11.03 -5.44 1.83
CA PHE A 772 11.35 -4.04 2.08
C PHE A 772 12.60 -3.92 2.96
N SER A 773 13.46 -2.96 2.64
CA SER A 773 14.66 -2.66 3.42
C SER A 773 14.28 -2.22 4.83
N VAL A 774 14.90 -2.84 5.83
CA VAL A 774 14.78 -2.42 7.23
C VAL A 774 15.32 -1.00 7.39
N ASP A 775 16.49 -0.70 6.80
CA ASP A 775 17.12 0.61 6.86
C ASP A 775 16.23 1.71 6.24
N TYR A 776 15.49 1.38 5.18
CA TYR A 776 14.51 2.30 4.59
C TYR A 776 13.41 2.62 5.60
N SER A 777 12.83 1.58 6.20
CA SER A 777 11.72 1.70 7.14
C SER A 777 12.14 2.44 8.42
N GLU A 778 13.35 2.20 8.91
CA GLU A 778 13.92 2.86 10.09
C GLU A 778 14.27 4.32 9.81
N THR A 779 14.85 4.62 8.64
CA THR A 779 15.11 6.02 8.23
C THR A 779 13.81 6.80 8.05
N ALA A 780 12.80 6.19 7.43
CA ALA A 780 11.46 6.79 7.32
C ALA A 780 10.84 7.00 8.71
N HIS A 781 11.04 6.08 9.65
CA HIS A 781 10.58 6.26 11.03
C HIS A 781 11.28 7.41 11.75
N ALA A 782 12.59 7.53 11.61
CA ALA A 782 13.35 8.63 12.19
C ALA A 782 12.88 9.98 11.61
N LEU A 783 12.59 10.04 10.30
CA LEU A 783 11.97 11.21 9.69
C LEU A 783 10.58 11.47 10.29
N LYS A 784 9.69 10.46 10.38
CA LYS A 784 8.38 10.58 11.02
C LYS A 784 8.51 11.19 12.42
N LYS A 785 9.42 10.67 13.25
CA LYS A 785 9.71 11.18 14.61
C LYS A 785 10.12 12.64 14.60
N ARG A 786 10.98 13.06 13.67
CA ARG A 786 11.39 14.46 13.53
C ARG A 786 10.22 15.36 13.14
N LEU A 787 9.36 14.89 12.24
CA LEU A 787 8.19 15.64 11.76
C LEU A 787 7.14 15.83 12.87
N ILE A 788 6.95 14.81 13.71
CA ILE A 788 5.97 14.85 14.80
C ILE A 788 6.54 15.50 16.08
N GLY A 789 7.80 15.26 16.41
CA GLY A 789 8.42 15.70 17.67
C GLY A 789 8.52 17.22 17.81
N ASN A 790 8.41 17.70 19.06
CA ASN A 790 8.65 19.11 19.40
C ASN A 790 10.13 19.46 19.21
N GLN A 791 10.40 20.53 18.45
CA GLN A 791 11.75 21.06 18.24
C GLN A 791 12.49 21.40 19.55
N ASN A 792 11.78 21.62 20.66
CA ASN A 792 12.37 21.99 21.95
C ASN A 792 13.01 20.82 22.74
N ASN A 793 12.63 19.57 22.50
CA ASN A 793 13.10 18.44 23.35
C ASN A 793 14.44 17.83 22.89
N PHE A 794 14.90 18.11 21.68
CA PHE A 794 16.12 17.51 21.14
C PHE A 794 17.40 18.31 21.43
N ILE A 795 17.29 19.54 21.93
CA ILE A 795 18.45 20.34 22.36
C ILE A 795 19.01 19.82 23.70
N GLU A 796 18.19 19.19 24.55
CA GLU A 796 18.65 18.65 25.84
C GLU A 796 19.24 17.22 25.75
N ALA A 797 18.88 16.43 24.74
CA ALA A 797 19.40 15.07 24.57
C ALA A 797 20.80 15.03 23.91
N GLY A 798 21.18 16.07 23.16
CA GLY A 798 22.46 16.14 22.44
C GLY A 798 23.67 16.60 23.25
N PHE A 799 23.50 16.99 24.53
CA PHE A 799 24.57 17.55 25.36
C PHE A 799 25.05 16.64 26.51
N ASN A 800 24.44 15.47 26.73
CA ASN A 800 24.80 14.59 27.85
C ASN A 800 25.55 13.29 27.48
N GLU A 801 25.93 13.07 26.21
CA GLU A 801 26.70 11.89 25.80
C GLU A 801 28.16 12.16 25.37
N VAL A 802 28.68 13.38 25.58
CA VAL A 802 30.09 13.72 25.24
C VAL A 802 31.01 13.85 26.46
N GLU A 803 30.51 13.80 27.69
CA GLU A 803 31.35 13.71 28.90
C GLU A 803 31.11 12.39 29.64
N THR A 804 31.60 11.28 29.07
CA THR A 804 32.24 10.16 29.79
C THR A 804 32.59 9.03 28.81
N ARG A 805 33.73 9.19 28.12
CA ARG A 805 34.60 8.08 27.70
C ARG A 805 36.02 8.55 27.51
#